data_AF-Q4E5D1-F1
#
_entry.id   AF-Q4E5D1-F1
#
_cell.length_a   1.000
_cell.length_b   1.000
_cell.length_c   1.000
_cell.angle_alpha   90.00
_cell.angle_beta   90.00
_cell.angle_gamma   90.00
#
_symmetry.space_group_name_H-M   'P 1'
#
loop_
_entity.id
_entity.type
_entity.pdbx_description
1 polymer ?
#
loop_
_entity_poly.entity_id
_entity_poly.type
_entity_poly.pdbx_seq_one_letter_code
_entity_poly.pdbx_strand_id
1 'polypeptide(L)'
;MPALSWCGRKWRTSTDDFTFSGFFYFVFFLANATLALSRFRFGEDALVLGCPDASRTFQWVFLALGVTDLVGAVAFLVTAWLSLQGAPFQVSKRRYVPLLLFLTSFTILVMLALSAVVTKYAVYDKEGRNCTSPTRHFLYAVIVFNFLLPVVYIITFAFVFDPEGRQVWRDSVEYESLWYKRCRLLCCCCLHTHRNKDAFEEISKTVAGLFCGYDLVPSDVAAGLLLVHKRQKRESRLRGIHVRYPSAEDERNERISLQARRFSLLTPQQRNYLADIRIYSVFYLSAYGWPLYQYMHCCTGLIRLYCFDPLMCCREHPGSHRGTKCYCDLTALLAITRIHEDNVILTRWGNSPFRPVFFVVIDQSTDAVVVTIRGTMSFADCITDMVVNPVLLEVPDAEREANTTPADYYVHGGMQRGALYVLQELRESGVLDRILHEDFKKLNVVVLGHSLGAGVASILSIMLWSTEPTLRGRLRCIAYAPPGGLLSPALVAYSERFIVGCLVGNDIVPRLATHTLAELRESILDELMNTSRSKFSLFMNCLSSDREIESLSSSVSFSSERFTLRAKFRNSPCTSLMESKKLYPPATLVHYCKAVVREPQYCCCSGNRSCSCRHEEVFVPVFASPKDMQYVVCSASMLKDHLPDRLFDVIEKADVRLNNGELDRFFSETEDVGGNWGDYGGIACE
;
A
#
# COMPACT_ATOMS: atom_id res chain seq x y z
N MET A 1 -15.93 -8.15 -11.64
CA MET A 1 -17.01 -7.21 -12.01
C MET A 1 -18.32 -7.90 -12.41
N PRO A 2 -19.49 -7.44 -11.92
CA PRO A 2 -19.73 -7.10 -10.52
C PRO A 2 -19.38 -8.29 -9.60
N ALA A 3 -19.59 -8.16 -8.30
CA ALA A 3 -19.41 -9.29 -7.39
C ALA A 3 -20.31 -10.48 -7.77
N LEU A 4 -19.80 -11.70 -7.58
CA LEU A 4 -20.54 -12.93 -7.82
C LEU A 4 -21.79 -12.96 -6.91
N SER A 5 -22.95 -13.22 -7.51
CA SER A 5 -24.15 -13.64 -6.77
C SER A 5 -24.25 -15.17 -6.84
N TRP A 6 -24.20 -15.83 -5.69
CA TRP A 6 -24.25 -17.29 -5.57
C TRP A 6 -24.91 -17.68 -4.25
N CYS A 7 -25.73 -18.73 -4.25
CA CYS A 7 -26.59 -19.11 -3.13
C CYS A 7 -27.50 -17.97 -2.61
N GLY A 8 -28.00 -17.11 -3.52
CA GLY A 8 -28.85 -15.96 -3.17
C GLY A 8 -28.12 -14.80 -2.49
N ARG A 9 -26.79 -14.86 -2.35
CA ARG A 9 -25.98 -13.84 -1.67
C ARG A 9 -24.88 -13.31 -2.59
N LYS A 10 -24.48 -12.05 -2.39
CA LYS A 10 -23.25 -11.52 -3.01
C LYS A 10 -22.00 -12.03 -2.29
N TRP A 11 -20.89 -12.15 -3.01
CA TRP A 11 -19.60 -12.65 -2.53
C TRP A 11 -18.49 -11.63 -2.75
N ARG A 12 -17.33 -11.81 -2.11
CA ARG A 12 -16.19 -10.87 -2.24
C ARG A 12 -15.27 -11.16 -3.43
N THR A 13 -15.77 -11.95 -4.39
CA THR A 13 -15.06 -12.39 -5.59
C THR A 13 -15.95 -12.19 -6.81
N SER A 14 -15.36 -12.06 -7.99
CA SER A 14 -16.12 -12.05 -9.25
C SER A 14 -15.95 -13.34 -10.04
N THR A 15 -16.80 -13.54 -11.05
CA THR A 15 -16.85 -14.78 -11.84
C THR A 15 -15.55 -15.11 -12.56
N ASP A 16 -14.74 -14.11 -12.90
CA ASP A 16 -13.43 -14.24 -13.52
C ASP A 16 -12.26 -14.49 -12.55
N ASP A 17 -12.48 -14.41 -11.23
CA ASP A 17 -11.45 -14.74 -10.25
C ASP A 17 -11.23 -16.26 -10.10
N PHE A 18 -12.21 -17.05 -10.52
CA PHE A 18 -12.16 -18.52 -10.42
C PHE A 18 -11.25 -19.18 -11.46
N THR A 19 -10.58 -18.42 -12.33
CA THR A 19 -9.58 -18.99 -13.25
C THR A 19 -8.41 -19.61 -12.49
N PHE A 20 -7.82 -18.90 -11.53
CA PHE A 20 -6.66 -19.39 -10.79
C PHE A 20 -7.03 -20.53 -9.84
N SER A 21 -8.09 -20.34 -9.05
CA SER A 21 -8.55 -21.38 -8.13
C SER A 21 -9.04 -22.61 -8.91
N GLY A 22 -9.81 -22.44 -9.98
CA GLY A 22 -10.24 -23.54 -10.84
C GLY A 22 -9.07 -24.33 -11.42
N PHE A 23 -8.03 -23.65 -11.91
CA PHE A 23 -6.84 -24.33 -12.42
C PHE A 23 -6.06 -25.05 -11.30
N PHE A 24 -5.91 -24.42 -10.13
CA PHE A 24 -5.29 -25.03 -8.96
C PHE A 24 -6.01 -26.32 -8.56
N TYR A 25 -7.33 -26.29 -8.38
CA TYR A 25 -8.11 -27.49 -8.03
C TYR A 25 -8.05 -28.54 -9.13
N PHE A 26 -8.13 -28.15 -10.41
CA PHE A 26 -7.96 -29.08 -11.53
C PHE A 26 -6.67 -29.90 -11.44
N VAL A 27 -5.53 -29.25 -11.21
CA VAL A 27 -4.23 -29.93 -11.13
C VAL A 27 -4.20 -30.93 -9.98
N PHE A 28 -4.71 -30.56 -8.80
CA PHE A 28 -4.74 -31.45 -7.64
C PHE A 28 -5.70 -32.63 -7.83
N PHE A 29 -6.91 -32.38 -8.30
CA PHE A 29 -7.89 -33.42 -8.56
C PHE A 29 -7.40 -34.40 -9.63
N LEU A 30 -6.73 -33.90 -10.69
CA LEU A 30 -6.14 -34.75 -11.71
C LEU A 30 -4.98 -35.60 -11.15
N ALA A 31 -4.13 -35.03 -10.30
CA ALA A 31 -3.07 -35.76 -9.63
C ALA A 31 -3.64 -36.88 -8.72
N ASN A 32 -4.66 -36.58 -7.91
CA ASN A 32 -5.27 -37.60 -7.04
C ASN A 32 -6.01 -38.68 -7.84
N ALA A 33 -6.75 -38.29 -8.87
CA ALA A 33 -7.44 -39.22 -9.77
C ALA A 33 -6.44 -40.17 -10.45
N THR A 34 -5.32 -39.65 -10.97
CA THR A 34 -4.29 -40.48 -11.60
C THR A 34 -3.61 -41.41 -10.60
N LEU A 35 -3.30 -40.95 -9.38
CA LEU A 35 -2.74 -41.79 -8.33
C LEU A 35 -3.70 -42.93 -7.93
N ALA A 36 -4.99 -42.63 -7.74
CA ALA A 36 -6.00 -43.62 -7.38
C ALA A 36 -6.26 -44.61 -8.53
N LEU A 37 -6.56 -44.11 -9.73
CA LEU A 37 -6.98 -44.92 -10.89
C LEU A 37 -5.83 -45.74 -11.51
N SER A 38 -4.58 -45.31 -11.36
CA SER A 38 -3.41 -46.09 -11.82
C SER A 38 -3.29 -47.47 -11.15
N ARG A 39 -4.00 -47.69 -10.04
CA ARG A 39 -3.99 -48.94 -9.29
C ARG A 39 -5.13 -49.87 -9.66
N PHE A 40 -5.92 -49.58 -10.69
CA PHE A 40 -7.04 -50.43 -11.08
C PHE A 40 -6.77 -51.19 -12.39
N ARG A 41 -7.18 -52.46 -12.44
CA ARG A 41 -7.25 -53.25 -13.67
C ARG A 41 -8.68 -53.76 -13.86
N PHE A 42 -9.26 -53.44 -15.01
CA PHE A 42 -10.58 -53.94 -15.37
C PHE A 42 -10.46 -55.38 -15.92
N GLY A 43 -11.15 -56.33 -15.28
CA GLY A 43 -11.22 -57.73 -15.73
C GLY A 43 -10.52 -58.77 -14.85
N GLU A 44 -9.94 -58.38 -13.71
CA GLU A 44 -9.34 -59.31 -12.73
C GLU A 44 -10.27 -59.50 -11.50
N ASP A 45 -10.10 -60.61 -10.76
CA ASP A 45 -10.89 -60.93 -9.55
C ASP A 45 -10.71 -59.89 -8.42
N ALA A 46 -9.55 -59.25 -8.37
CA ALA A 46 -9.25 -58.09 -7.54
C ALA A 46 -9.17 -56.84 -8.44
N LEU A 47 -10.03 -55.87 -8.17
CA LEU A 47 -10.15 -54.60 -8.89
C LEU A 47 -8.94 -53.70 -8.65
N VAL A 48 -8.32 -53.76 -7.45
CA VAL A 48 -7.14 -52.96 -7.06
C VAL A 48 -5.85 -53.79 -7.10
N LEU A 49 -4.92 -53.36 -7.96
CA LEU A 49 -3.61 -53.95 -8.13
C LEU A 49 -2.79 -53.88 -6.84
N GLY A 50 -2.46 -55.06 -6.31
CA GLY A 50 -1.68 -55.20 -5.09
C GLY A 50 -2.48 -55.11 -3.80
N CYS A 51 -3.80 -55.27 -3.83
CA CYS A 51 -4.66 -55.50 -2.65
C CYS A 51 -5.58 -56.73 -2.85
N PRO A 52 -5.04 -57.94 -3.10
CA PRO A 52 -5.85 -59.10 -3.47
C PRO A 52 -6.82 -59.54 -2.36
N ASP A 53 -6.42 -59.40 -1.09
CA ASP A 53 -7.20 -59.84 0.07
C ASP A 53 -8.07 -58.73 0.67
N ALA A 54 -8.21 -57.59 -0.02
CA ALA A 54 -9.09 -56.52 0.43
C ALA A 54 -10.55 -56.79 0.01
N SER A 55 -11.51 -56.36 0.82
CA SER A 55 -12.92 -56.58 0.52
C SER A 55 -13.33 -55.90 -0.79
N ARG A 56 -14.26 -56.53 -1.53
CA ARG A 56 -14.80 -55.92 -2.74
C ARG A 56 -15.43 -54.55 -2.45
N THR A 57 -16.05 -54.38 -1.29
CA THR A 57 -16.63 -53.11 -0.86
C THR A 57 -15.58 -52.01 -0.77
N PHE A 58 -14.44 -52.26 -0.12
CA PHE A 58 -13.35 -51.29 -0.06
C PHE A 58 -12.83 -50.93 -1.45
N GLN A 59 -12.61 -51.93 -2.31
CA GLN A 59 -12.11 -51.73 -3.66
C GLN A 59 -13.07 -50.86 -4.51
N TRP A 60 -14.38 -51.10 -4.43
CA TRP A 60 -15.39 -50.30 -5.12
C TRP A 60 -15.48 -48.87 -4.60
N VAL A 61 -15.41 -48.66 -3.28
CA VAL A 61 -15.43 -47.31 -2.72
C VAL A 61 -14.16 -46.54 -3.10
N PHE A 62 -13.00 -47.20 -3.13
CA PHE A 62 -11.76 -46.58 -3.58
C PHE A 62 -11.80 -46.23 -5.08
N LEU A 63 -12.42 -47.08 -5.92
CA LEU A 63 -12.66 -46.75 -7.33
C LEU A 63 -13.58 -45.54 -7.45
N ALA A 64 -14.68 -45.51 -6.68
CA ALA A 64 -15.62 -44.40 -6.67
C ALA A 64 -14.95 -43.09 -6.28
N LEU A 65 -14.01 -43.10 -5.33
CA LEU A 65 -13.19 -41.94 -4.96
C LEU A 65 -12.36 -41.45 -6.16
N GLY A 66 -11.60 -42.34 -6.81
CA GLY A 66 -10.78 -41.98 -7.98
C GLY A 66 -11.59 -41.45 -9.17
N VAL A 67 -12.77 -42.04 -9.44
CA VAL A 67 -13.69 -41.55 -10.48
C VAL A 67 -14.28 -40.19 -10.10
N THR A 68 -14.67 -40.00 -8.84
CA THR A 68 -15.14 -38.69 -8.33
C THR A 68 -14.06 -37.62 -8.48
N ASP A 69 -12.81 -37.98 -8.21
CA ASP A 69 -11.68 -37.05 -8.36
C ASP A 69 -11.49 -36.65 -9.84
N LEU A 70 -11.63 -37.60 -10.77
CA LEU A 70 -11.55 -37.31 -12.21
C LEU A 70 -12.70 -36.41 -12.68
N VAL A 71 -13.92 -36.68 -12.24
CA VAL A 71 -15.09 -35.83 -12.52
C VAL A 71 -14.88 -34.43 -11.94
N GLY A 72 -14.32 -34.33 -10.74
CA GLY A 72 -13.93 -33.07 -10.11
C GLY A 72 -12.91 -32.30 -10.94
N ALA A 73 -11.87 -32.98 -11.42
CA ALA A 73 -10.85 -32.37 -12.28
C ALA A 73 -11.49 -31.72 -13.52
N VAL A 74 -12.35 -32.45 -14.23
CA VAL A 74 -13.06 -31.92 -15.41
C VAL A 74 -13.95 -30.73 -15.06
N ALA A 75 -14.72 -30.82 -13.98
CA ALA A 75 -15.60 -29.73 -13.53
C ALA A 75 -14.80 -28.44 -13.20
N PHE A 76 -13.67 -28.56 -12.50
CA PHE A 76 -12.81 -27.43 -12.19
C PHE A 76 -12.09 -26.86 -13.41
N LEU A 77 -11.68 -27.70 -14.36
CA LEU A 77 -11.09 -27.24 -15.63
C LEU A 77 -12.10 -26.42 -16.45
N VAL A 78 -13.34 -26.91 -16.58
CA VAL A 78 -14.40 -26.19 -17.30
C VAL A 78 -14.73 -24.88 -16.59
N THR A 79 -14.75 -24.87 -15.26
CA THR A 79 -14.94 -23.64 -14.46
C THR A 79 -13.82 -22.64 -14.75
N ALA A 80 -12.56 -23.07 -14.70
CA ALA A 80 -11.41 -22.22 -14.97
C ALA A 80 -11.45 -21.63 -16.39
N TRP A 81 -11.80 -22.46 -17.38
CA TRP A 81 -11.90 -22.07 -18.78
C TRP A 81 -13.00 -21.04 -19.01
N LEU A 82 -14.21 -21.25 -18.48
CA LEU A 82 -15.29 -20.26 -18.59
C LEU A 82 -14.95 -18.97 -17.83
N SER A 83 -14.38 -19.05 -16.64
CA SER A 83 -13.96 -17.88 -15.87
C SER A 83 -12.90 -17.04 -16.59
N LEU A 84 -12.06 -17.67 -17.42
CA LEU A 84 -11.05 -16.98 -18.22
C LEU A 84 -11.66 -16.13 -19.36
N GLN A 85 -12.91 -16.40 -19.76
CA GLN A 85 -13.49 -15.79 -20.95
C GLN A 85 -13.87 -14.32 -20.75
N GLY A 86 -13.48 -13.50 -21.73
CA GLY A 86 -13.90 -12.11 -21.84
C GLY A 86 -13.12 -11.13 -20.96
N ALA A 87 -13.39 -9.84 -21.20
CA ALA A 87 -12.90 -8.75 -20.37
C ALA A 87 -13.69 -8.64 -19.05
N PRO A 88 -13.21 -7.88 -18.04
CA PRO A 88 -13.89 -7.72 -16.76
C PRO A 88 -15.35 -7.25 -16.91
N PHE A 89 -15.63 -6.29 -17.81
CA PHE A 89 -16.97 -5.77 -18.09
C PHE A 89 -17.85 -6.68 -18.99
N GLN A 90 -17.34 -7.81 -19.49
CA GLN A 90 -18.10 -8.76 -20.33
C GLN A 90 -18.60 -9.92 -19.47
N VAL A 91 -19.55 -9.64 -18.58
CA VAL A 91 -20.07 -10.60 -17.59
C VAL A 91 -20.90 -11.68 -18.26
N SER A 92 -21.58 -11.35 -19.36
CA SER A 92 -22.39 -12.25 -20.18
C SER A 92 -21.67 -13.54 -20.59
N LYS A 93 -20.37 -13.47 -20.90
CA LYS A 93 -19.53 -14.64 -21.26
C LYS A 93 -19.32 -15.63 -20.11
N ARG A 94 -19.52 -15.19 -18.87
CA ARG A 94 -19.28 -15.97 -17.65
C ARG A 94 -20.56 -16.32 -16.90
N ARG A 95 -21.72 -16.23 -17.55
CA ARG A 95 -23.05 -16.44 -16.94
C ARG A 95 -23.25 -17.82 -16.30
N TYR A 96 -22.50 -18.84 -16.75
CA TYR A 96 -22.61 -20.22 -16.26
C TYR A 96 -21.67 -20.55 -15.10
N VAL A 97 -20.73 -19.65 -14.75
CA VAL A 97 -19.80 -19.87 -13.63
C VAL A 97 -20.54 -20.13 -12.31
N PRO A 98 -21.60 -19.37 -11.92
CA PRO A 98 -22.34 -19.66 -10.68
C PRO A 98 -22.95 -21.07 -10.64
N LEU A 99 -23.41 -21.59 -11.78
CA LEU A 99 -23.96 -22.95 -11.87
C LEU A 99 -22.85 -23.99 -11.66
N LEU A 100 -21.68 -23.79 -12.28
CA LEU A 100 -20.53 -24.67 -12.11
C LEU A 100 -19.96 -24.65 -10.69
N LEU A 101 -20.09 -23.53 -9.97
CA LEU A 101 -19.72 -23.46 -8.57
C LEU A 101 -20.57 -24.38 -7.68
N PHE A 102 -21.86 -24.55 -7.98
CA PHE A 102 -22.68 -25.56 -7.29
C PHE A 102 -22.17 -26.98 -7.59
N LEU A 103 -21.89 -27.28 -8.86
CA LEU A 103 -21.39 -28.59 -9.27
C LEU A 103 -20.04 -28.93 -8.60
N THR A 104 -19.08 -28.00 -8.67
CA THR A 104 -17.74 -28.19 -8.07
C THR A 104 -17.79 -28.29 -6.54
N SER A 105 -18.65 -27.49 -5.88
CA SER A 105 -18.87 -27.60 -4.42
C SER A 105 -19.45 -28.96 -4.05
N PHE A 106 -20.40 -29.45 -4.83
CA PHE A 106 -21.00 -30.78 -4.62
C PHE A 106 -19.96 -31.89 -4.79
N THR A 107 -19.10 -31.81 -5.82
CA THR A 107 -18.02 -32.79 -6.01
C THR A 107 -17.06 -32.84 -4.83
N ILE A 108 -16.71 -31.68 -4.24
CA ILE A 108 -15.89 -31.64 -3.02
C ILE A 108 -16.59 -32.32 -1.84
N LEU A 109 -17.89 -32.10 -1.65
CA LEU A 109 -18.64 -32.73 -0.57
C LEU A 109 -18.69 -34.27 -0.73
N VAL A 110 -18.96 -34.75 -1.94
CA VAL A 110 -18.97 -36.19 -2.26
C VAL A 110 -17.59 -36.80 -2.04
N MET A 111 -16.53 -36.12 -2.51
CA MET A 111 -15.15 -36.56 -2.33
C MET A 111 -14.75 -36.62 -0.84
N LEU A 112 -15.17 -35.65 -0.01
CA LEU A 112 -14.94 -35.68 1.44
C LEU A 112 -15.65 -36.87 2.09
N ALA A 113 -16.91 -37.14 1.73
CA ALA A 113 -17.67 -38.28 2.26
C ALA A 113 -17.02 -39.62 1.86
N LEU A 114 -16.65 -39.78 0.59
CA LEU A 114 -15.96 -40.97 0.11
C LEU A 114 -14.61 -41.15 0.78
N SER A 115 -13.84 -40.07 0.97
CA SER A 115 -12.55 -40.11 1.67
C SER A 115 -12.69 -40.59 3.12
N ALA A 116 -13.75 -40.19 3.82
CA ALA A 116 -14.06 -40.69 5.16
C ALA A 116 -14.37 -42.20 5.15
N VAL A 117 -15.16 -42.67 4.19
CA VAL A 117 -15.50 -44.10 4.06
C VAL A 117 -14.27 -44.93 3.68
N VAL A 118 -13.45 -44.47 2.73
CA VAL A 118 -12.17 -45.12 2.36
C VAL A 118 -11.25 -45.18 3.56
N THR A 119 -11.15 -44.10 4.35
CA THR A 119 -10.31 -44.06 5.57
C THR A 119 -10.79 -45.07 6.62
N LYS A 120 -12.10 -45.18 6.82
CA LYS A 120 -12.66 -46.20 7.71
C LYS A 120 -12.21 -47.61 7.30
N TYR A 121 -12.39 -47.99 6.03
CA TYR A 121 -11.95 -49.32 5.57
C TYR A 121 -10.42 -49.48 5.61
N ALA A 122 -9.67 -48.50 5.10
CA ALA A 122 -8.21 -48.58 4.95
C ALA A 122 -7.46 -48.56 6.29
N VAL A 123 -7.93 -47.77 7.27
CA VAL A 123 -7.24 -47.52 8.54
C VAL A 123 -7.92 -48.24 9.70
N TYR A 124 -9.24 -48.07 9.87
CA TYR A 124 -9.96 -48.63 11.02
C TYR A 124 -10.22 -50.12 10.86
N ASP A 125 -10.77 -50.55 9.70
CA ASP A 125 -10.97 -51.97 9.38
C ASP A 125 -9.66 -52.65 8.93
N LYS A 126 -8.55 -51.90 8.89
CA LYS A 126 -7.17 -52.35 8.59
C LYS A 126 -6.99 -53.00 7.21
N GLU A 127 -7.91 -52.81 6.27
CA GLU A 127 -7.81 -53.38 4.93
C GLU A 127 -6.61 -52.83 4.15
N GLY A 128 -6.13 -51.63 4.47
CA GLY A 128 -4.90 -51.08 3.88
C GLY A 128 -3.66 -51.94 4.16
N ARG A 129 -3.67 -52.79 5.20
CA ARG A 129 -2.58 -53.75 5.48
C ARG A 129 -2.53 -54.91 4.50
N ASN A 130 -3.66 -55.25 3.88
CA ASN A 130 -3.78 -56.29 2.86
C ASN A 130 -3.25 -55.81 1.50
N CYS A 131 -2.83 -54.54 1.42
CA CYS A 131 -2.18 -53.98 0.26
C CYS A 131 -0.65 -54.08 0.35
N THR A 132 -0.01 -54.32 -0.79
CA THR A 132 1.44 -54.23 -0.96
C THR A 132 1.96 -52.87 -0.53
N SER A 133 3.22 -52.81 -0.06
CA SER A 133 3.82 -51.57 0.44
C SER A 133 3.64 -50.38 -0.51
N PRO A 134 3.94 -50.47 -1.83
CA PRO A 134 3.74 -49.33 -2.73
C PRO A 134 2.27 -48.88 -2.81
N THR A 135 1.33 -49.81 -3.05
CA THR A 135 -0.11 -49.49 -3.15
C THR A 135 -0.65 -48.89 -1.86
N ARG A 136 -0.19 -49.37 -0.70
CA ARG A 136 -0.55 -48.81 0.60
C ARG A 136 -0.08 -47.36 0.79
N HIS A 137 1.15 -47.04 0.38
CA HIS A 137 1.64 -45.65 0.44
C HIS A 137 0.84 -44.73 -0.48
N PHE A 138 0.51 -45.18 -1.70
CA PHE A 138 -0.34 -44.40 -2.62
C PHE A 138 -1.75 -44.18 -2.06
N LEU A 139 -2.36 -45.23 -1.50
CA LEU A 139 -3.67 -45.13 -0.85
C LEU A 139 -3.67 -44.07 0.26
N TYR A 140 -2.68 -44.11 1.16
CA TYR A 140 -2.58 -43.12 2.24
C TYR A 140 -2.27 -41.72 1.72
N ALA A 141 -1.45 -41.58 0.68
CA ALA A 141 -1.21 -40.28 0.04
C ALA A 141 -2.50 -39.68 -0.53
N VAL A 142 -3.29 -40.46 -1.27
CA VAL A 142 -4.59 -40.03 -1.83
C VAL A 142 -5.53 -39.60 -0.71
N ILE A 143 -5.63 -40.36 0.38
CA ILE A 143 -6.45 -40.00 1.54
C ILE A 143 -6.02 -38.66 2.13
N VAL A 144 -4.71 -38.46 2.38
CA VAL A 144 -4.19 -37.21 2.96
C VAL A 144 -4.48 -36.02 2.05
N PHE A 145 -4.21 -36.13 0.74
CA PHE A 145 -4.47 -35.04 -0.20
C PHE A 145 -5.96 -34.73 -0.33
N ASN A 146 -6.83 -35.75 -0.32
CA ASN A 146 -8.28 -35.56 -0.40
C ASN A 146 -8.89 -35.00 0.90
N PHE A 147 -8.21 -35.08 2.05
CA PHE A 147 -8.60 -34.30 3.24
C PHE A 147 -8.04 -32.87 3.23
N LEU A 148 -6.87 -32.66 2.63
CA LEU A 148 -6.26 -31.33 2.54
C LEU A 148 -7.06 -30.40 1.61
N LEU A 149 -7.59 -30.93 0.50
CA LEU A 149 -8.33 -30.14 -0.49
C LEU A 149 -9.59 -29.46 0.07
N PRO A 150 -10.51 -30.14 0.79
CA PRO A 150 -11.64 -29.51 1.44
C PRO A 150 -11.23 -28.44 2.46
N VAL A 151 -10.13 -28.65 3.19
CA VAL A 151 -9.62 -27.64 4.14
C VAL A 151 -9.20 -26.38 3.40
N VAL A 152 -8.41 -26.51 2.32
CA VAL A 152 -8.03 -25.36 1.47
C VAL A 152 -9.26 -24.71 0.86
N TYR A 153 -10.26 -25.50 0.46
CA TYR A 153 -11.52 -25.00 -0.09
C TYR A 153 -12.32 -24.20 0.93
N ILE A 154 -12.47 -24.70 2.16
CA ILE A 154 -13.15 -24.01 3.26
C ILE A 154 -12.41 -22.74 3.63
N ILE A 155 -11.08 -22.76 3.68
CA ILE A 155 -10.28 -21.55 3.95
C ILE A 155 -10.48 -20.51 2.84
N THR A 156 -10.39 -20.93 1.57
CA THR A 156 -10.62 -20.04 0.42
C THR A 156 -12.03 -19.46 0.45
N PHE A 157 -13.01 -20.30 0.76
CA PHE A 157 -14.41 -19.92 0.92
C PHE A 157 -14.57 -18.90 2.05
N ALA A 158 -13.91 -19.11 3.19
CA ALA A 158 -13.95 -18.18 4.32
C ALA A 158 -13.37 -16.81 3.94
N PHE A 159 -12.27 -16.75 3.18
CA PHE A 159 -11.70 -15.49 2.66
C PHE A 159 -12.63 -14.75 1.70
N VAL A 160 -13.34 -15.50 0.86
CA VAL A 160 -14.22 -14.96 -0.18
C VAL A 160 -15.64 -14.71 0.33
N PHE A 161 -16.01 -15.32 1.46
CA PHE A 161 -17.32 -15.22 2.08
C PHE A 161 -17.64 -13.79 2.45
N ASP A 162 -18.80 -13.33 1.98
CA ASP A 162 -19.39 -12.09 2.43
C ASP A 162 -20.43 -12.39 3.52
N PRO A 163 -20.15 -12.09 4.80
CA PRO A 163 -21.09 -12.31 5.88
C PRO A 163 -22.36 -11.45 5.74
N GLU A 164 -22.33 -10.35 5.00
CA GLU A 164 -23.50 -9.50 4.78
C GLU A 164 -24.31 -10.00 3.57
N GLY A 165 -23.64 -10.29 2.46
CA GLY A 165 -24.22 -10.98 1.31
C GLY A 165 -25.40 -10.25 0.65
N ARG A 166 -25.50 -8.93 0.84
CA ARG A 166 -26.62 -8.10 0.35
C ARG A 166 -26.49 -7.83 -1.15
N GLN A 167 -27.62 -7.72 -1.85
CA GLN A 167 -27.63 -7.49 -3.30
C GLN A 167 -27.51 -6.02 -3.72
N VAL A 168 -27.93 -5.08 -2.87
CA VAL A 168 -27.87 -3.63 -3.14
C VAL A 168 -27.48 -2.93 -1.84
N TRP A 169 -26.45 -2.10 -1.90
CA TRP A 169 -26.02 -1.25 -0.80
C TRP A 169 -26.88 0.01 -0.82
N ARG A 170 -27.64 0.26 0.26
CA ARG A 170 -28.53 1.43 0.32
C ARG A 170 -27.76 2.68 0.70
N ASP A 171 -26.82 2.56 1.64
CA ASP A 171 -26.08 3.66 2.22
C ASP A 171 -24.57 3.36 2.32
N SER A 172 -23.73 4.39 2.37
CA SER A 172 -22.25 4.27 2.48
C SER A 172 -21.79 3.49 3.71
N VAL A 173 -22.55 3.59 4.81
CA VAL A 173 -22.27 2.93 6.10
C VAL A 173 -22.34 1.39 6.00
N GLU A 174 -23.23 0.87 5.15
CA GLU A 174 -23.33 -0.58 4.94
C GLU A 174 -22.15 -1.11 4.11
N TYR A 175 -21.72 -0.32 3.11
CA TYR A 175 -20.57 -0.68 2.30
C TYR A 175 -19.25 -0.56 3.09
N GLU A 176 -19.20 0.37 4.03
CA GLU A 176 -18.15 0.47 5.05
C GLU A 176 -18.10 -0.81 5.91
N SER A 177 -19.20 -1.26 6.51
CA SER A 177 -19.18 -2.46 7.36
C SER A 177 -18.70 -3.73 6.61
N LEU A 178 -18.96 -3.81 5.32
CA LEU A 178 -18.38 -4.83 4.44
C LEU A 178 -16.85 -4.76 4.41
N TRP A 179 -16.29 -3.59 4.08
CA TRP A 179 -14.84 -3.40 4.02
C TRP A 179 -14.17 -3.58 5.38
N TYR A 180 -14.85 -3.22 6.47
CA TYR A 180 -14.36 -3.44 7.84
C TYR A 180 -14.09 -4.93 8.06
N LYS A 181 -15.08 -5.76 7.72
CA LYS A 181 -14.99 -7.22 7.81
C LYS A 181 -13.98 -7.79 6.81
N ARG A 182 -13.70 -7.13 5.68
CA ARG A 182 -12.65 -7.54 4.71
C ARG A 182 -11.28 -7.33 5.32
N CYS A 183 -11.00 -6.11 5.78
CA CYS A 183 -9.72 -5.75 6.38
C CYS A 183 -9.44 -6.57 7.64
N ARG A 184 -10.46 -6.78 8.48
CA ARG A 184 -10.31 -7.60 9.70
C ARG A 184 -9.94 -9.05 9.40
N LEU A 185 -10.59 -9.67 8.41
CA LEU A 185 -10.35 -11.08 8.07
C LEU A 185 -8.96 -11.29 7.45
N LEU A 186 -8.51 -10.39 6.58
CA LEU A 186 -7.17 -10.46 5.96
C LEU A 186 -6.05 -10.29 6.99
N CYS A 187 -6.30 -9.57 8.10
CA CYS A 187 -5.32 -9.31 9.16
C CYS A 187 -5.46 -10.24 10.39
N CYS A 188 -6.32 -11.26 10.35
CA CYS A 188 -6.70 -12.06 11.52
C CYS A 188 -5.55 -12.85 12.18
N CYS A 189 -4.44 -13.10 11.48
CA CYS A 189 -3.31 -13.86 12.04
C CYS A 189 -2.26 -12.99 12.76
N CYS A 190 -2.34 -11.65 12.65
CA CYS A 190 -1.24 -10.79 13.07
C CYS A 190 -1.55 -9.84 14.22
N LEU A 191 -2.78 -9.35 14.42
CA LEU A 191 -3.04 -8.37 15.48
C LEU A 191 -4.46 -8.44 16.10
N HIS A 192 -4.61 -9.19 17.18
CA HIS A 192 -5.82 -9.21 18.00
C HIS A 192 -5.68 -8.19 19.16
N THR A 193 -5.81 -6.89 18.88
CA THR A 193 -5.86 -5.84 19.92
C THR A 193 -7.07 -4.93 19.72
N HIS A 194 -7.76 -4.56 20.82
CA HIS A 194 -8.95 -3.68 20.80
C HIS A 194 -8.71 -2.34 20.08
N ARG A 195 -7.48 -1.82 20.09
CA ARG A 195 -7.04 -0.62 19.34
C ARG A 195 -7.25 -0.69 17.82
N ASN A 196 -7.32 -1.89 17.24
CA ASN A 196 -7.42 -2.04 15.79
C ASN A 196 -8.86 -1.93 15.28
N LYS A 197 -9.87 -1.92 16.17
CA LYS A 197 -11.27 -1.79 15.74
C LYS A 197 -11.51 -0.45 15.07
N ASP A 198 -11.03 0.64 15.67
CA ASP A 198 -11.19 1.99 15.12
C ASP A 198 -10.46 2.12 13.77
N ALA A 199 -9.22 1.63 13.69
CA ALA A 199 -8.43 1.65 12.45
C ALA A 199 -9.13 0.87 11.32
N PHE A 200 -9.65 -0.33 11.57
CA PHE A 200 -10.39 -1.07 10.54
C PHE A 200 -11.68 -0.36 10.13
N GLU A 201 -12.38 0.29 11.06
CA GLU A 201 -13.62 1.02 10.76
C GLU A 201 -13.31 2.20 9.85
N GLU A 202 -12.27 2.96 10.16
CA GLU A 202 -11.86 4.05 9.30
C GLU A 202 -11.33 3.55 7.94
N ILE A 203 -10.56 2.45 7.87
CA ILE A 203 -10.03 1.90 6.58
C ILE A 203 -11.20 1.55 5.70
N SER A 204 -12.21 0.98 6.33
CA SER A 204 -13.43 0.64 5.66
C SER A 204 -14.22 1.85 5.20
N LYS A 205 -14.27 2.94 5.99
CA LYS A 205 -14.88 4.21 5.56
C LYS A 205 -14.19 4.74 4.32
N THR A 206 -12.86 4.71 4.29
CA THR A 206 -12.13 5.23 3.15
C THR A 206 -12.24 4.34 1.93
N VAL A 207 -12.08 3.02 2.05
CA VAL A 207 -12.24 2.16 0.87
C VAL A 207 -13.70 2.17 0.39
N ALA A 208 -14.65 2.27 1.31
CA ALA A 208 -16.06 2.42 0.98
C ALA A 208 -16.37 3.75 0.29
N GLY A 209 -15.80 4.84 0.79
CA GLY A 209 -15.91 6.18 0.21
C GLY A 209 -15.17 6.30 -1.11
N LEU A 210 -14.00 5.68 -1.24
CA LEU A 210 -13.23 5.62 -2.48
C LEU A 210 -14.10 4.98 -3.55
N PHE A 211 -14.57 3.76 -3.33
CA PHE A 211 -15.35 3.06 -4.35
C PHE A 211 -16.83 3.45 -4.36
N CYS A 212 -17.31 4.35 -3.49
CA CYS A 212 -18.70 4.83 -3.43
C CYS A 212 -19.75 3.73 -3.64
N GLY A 213 -19.59 2.58 -2.96
CA GLY A 213 -20.53 1.46 -3.10
C GLY A 213 -20.47 0.73 -4.44
N TYR A 214 -19.51 1.02 -5.32
CA TYR A 214 -19.27 0.26 -6.54
C TYR A 214 -19.02 -1.20 -6.18
N ASP A 215 -19.74 -2.06 -6.89
CA ASP A 215 -19.70 -3.50 -6.75
C ASP A 215 -18.44 -4.12 -7.38
N LEU A 216 -17.29 -3.66 -6.88
CA LEU A 216 -15.95 -4.08 -7.26
C LEU A 216 -15.39 -5.05 -6.24
N VAL A 217 -14.63 -6.02 -6.74
CA VAL A 217 -13.84 -6.93 -5.93
C VAL A 217 -12.37 -6.51 -5.93
N PRO A 218 -11.57 -6.87 -4.91
CA PRO A 218 -10.17 -6.42 -4.82
C PRO A 218 -9.33 -6.72 -6.07
N SER A 219 -9.61 -7.82 -6.75
CA SER A 219 -8.97 -8.20 -8.02
C SER A 219 -9.31 -7.26 -9.18
N ASP A 220 -10.51 -6.66 -9.21
CA ASP A 220 -10.87 -5.64 -10.21
C ASP A 220 -10.03 -4.38 -10.00
N VAL A 221 -9.89 -3.93 -8.74
CA VAL A 221 -9.06 -2.78 -8.36
C VAL A 221 -7.60 -3.01 -8.74
N ALA A 222 -7.05 -4.18 -8.40
CA ALA A 222 -5.68 -4.53 -8.76
C ALA A 222 -5.47 -4.56 -10.29
N ALA A 223 -6.39 -5.16 -11.04
CA ALA A 223 -6.33 -5.18 -12.50
C ALA A 223 -6.42 -3.77 -13.10
N GLY A 224 -7.28 -2.91 -12.58
CA GLY A 224 -7.40 -1.53 -13.03
C GLY A 224 -6.17 -0.69 -12.70
N LEU A 225 -5.60 -0.82 -11.50
CA LEU A 225 -4.33 -0.18 -11.14
C LEU A 225 -3.18 -0.60 -12.07
N LEU A 226 -3.13 -1.88 -12.47
CA LEU A 226 -2.15 -2.37 -13.44
C LEU A 226 -2.35 -1.76 -14.84
N LEU A 227 -3.60 -1.59 -15.27
CA LEU A 227 -3.90 -0.95 -16.56
C LEU A 227 -3.56 0.53 -16.54
N VAL A 228 -3.95 1.26 -15.48
CA VAL A 228 -3.58 2.67 -15.28
C VAL A 228 -2.05 2.82 -15.24
N HIS A 229 -1.34 1.95 -14.52
CA HIS A 229 0.12 1.93 -14.53
C HIS A 229 0.69 1.75 -15.94
N LYS A 230 0.14 0.83 -16.74
CA LYS A 230 0.56 0.62 -18.12
C LYS A 230 0.30 1.83 -19.01
N ARG A 231 -0.85 2.49 -18.88
CA ARG A 231 -1.15 3.74 -19.59
C ARG A 231 -0.13 4.83 -19.23
N GLN A 232 0.02 5.10 -17.94
CA GLN A 232 0.96 6.12 -17.44
C GLN A 232 2.39 5.82 -17.89
N LYS A 233 2.83 4.56 -17.81
CA LYS A 233 4.16 4.13 -18.29
C LYS A 233 4.35 4.39 -19.78
N ARG A 234 3.32 4.18 -20.61
CA ARG A 234 3.36 4.50 -22.05
C ARG A 234 3.48 6.00 -22.27
N GLU A 235 2.66 6.79 -21.59
CA GLU A 235 2.71 8.26 -21.66
C GLU A 235 4.08 8.81 -21.23
N SER A 236 4.63 8.31 -20.12
CA SER A 236 5.97 8.69 -19.65
C SER A 236 7.06 8.30 -20.65
N ARG A 237 6.96 7.13 -21.30
CA ARG A 237 7.92 6.74 -22.37
C ARG A 237 7.85 7.70 -23.54
N LEU A 238 6.65 8.07 -23.99
CA LEU A 238 6.47 9.03 -25.09
C LEU A 238 7.07 10.40 -24.75
N ARG A 239 6.95 10.85 -23.50
CA ARG A 239 7.58 12.11 -23.03
C ARG A 239 9.10 11.99 -22.84
N GLY A 240 9.60 10.83 -22.42
CA GLY A 240 10.99 10.61 -22.02
C GLY A 240 11.98 10.33 -23.16
N ILE A 241 11.51 10.12 -24.40
CA ILE A 241 12.36 9.77 -25.56
C ILE A 241 13.47 10.81 -25.84
N HIS A 242 13.40 12.02 -25.30
CA HIS A 242 14.34 13.10 -25.58
C HIS A 242 15.29 13.47 -24.43
N VAL A 243 15.32 12.72 -23.33
CA VAL A 243 16.24 12.99 -22.21
C VAL A 243 17.48 12.10 -22.32
N ARG A 244 18.66 12.72 -22.42
CA ARG A 244 19.97 12.05 -22.27
C ARG A 244 20.80 12.85 -21.28
N TYR A 245 21.49 12.14 -20.40
CA TYR A 245 22.45 12.72 -19.47
C TYR A 245 23.87 12.40 -19.92
N PRO A 246 24.86 13.24 -19.61
CA PRO A 246 26.27 12.90 -19.74
C PRO A 246 26.58 11.61 -18.96
N SER A 247 27.54 10.82 -19.47
CA SER A 247 27.99 9.60 -18.80
C SER A 247 28.59 9.90 -17.42
N ALA A 248 28.43 8.96 -16.48
CA ALA A 248 29.12 9.02 -15.20
C ALA A 248 30.62 8.78 -15.41
N GLU A 249 31.46 9.31 -14.50
CA GLU A 249 32.92 9.15 -14.56
C GLU A 249 33.39 7.69 -14.47
N ASP A 250 32.62 6.83 -13.82
CA ASP A 250 32.95 5.41 -13.63
C ASP A 250 32.47 4.51 -14.78
N GLU A 251 31.92 5.09 -15.86
CA GLU A 251 31.48 4.43 -17.09
C GLU A 251 30.52 3.23 -16.91
N ARG A 252 29.85 3.12 -15.76
CA ARG A 252 28.90 2.03 -15.52
C ARG A 252 27.67 2.17 -16.42
N ASN A 253 27.12 1.04 -16.86
CA ASN A 253 25.88 1.02 -17.63
C ASN A 253 24.72 1.60 -16.81
N GLU A 254 24.03 2.57 -17.40
CA GLU A 254 22.89 3.25 -16.79
C GLU A 254 21.64 3.09 -17.63
N ARG A 255 20.54 2.73 -16.98
CA ARG A 255 19.22 2.75 -17.56
C ARG A 255 18.49 4.01 -17.12
N ILE A 256 18.06 4.82 -18.09
CA ILE A 256 17.23 6.00 -17.84
C ILE A 256 15.88 5.56 -17.25
N SER A 257 15.51 6.21 -16.15
CA SER A 257 14.27 5.96 -15.42
C SER A 257 13.08 6.67 -16.09
N LEU A 258 11.86 6.20 -15.84
CA LEU A 258 10.63 6.83 -16.35
C LEU A 258 10.37 8.23 -15.75
N GLN A 259 11.02 8.56 -14.63
CA GLN A 259 10.94 9.87 -13.99
C GLN A 259 12.01 10.85 -14.50
N ALA A 260 12.92 10.39 -15.38
CA ALA A 260 13.96 11.22 -15.95
C ALA A 260 13.36 12.43 -16.67
N ARG A 261 13.96 13.59 -16.40
CA ARG A 261 13.62 14.90 -16.93
C ARG A 261 14.85 15.78 -16.97
N ARG A 262 14.77 16.93 -17.63
CA ARG A 262 15.81 17.97 -17.46
C ARG A 262 15.63 18.58 -16.08
N PHE A 263 16.71 18.65 -15.30
CA PHE A 263 16.70 19.27 -13.98
C PHE A 263 17.30 20.67 -14.07
N SER A 264 16.66 21.65 -13.45
CA SER A 264 17.16 23.02 -13.35
C SER A 264 18.28 23.09 -12.31
N LEU A 265 19.26 23.97 -12.51
CA LEU A 265 20.26 24.27 -11.49
C LEU A 265 19.62 24.69 -10.17
N LEU A 266 20.21 24.21 -9.07
CA LEU A 266 19.77 24.54 -7.72
C LEU A 266 20.34 25.88 -7.28
N THR A 267 19.46 26.77 -6.81
CA THR A 267 19.88 28.04 -6.20
C THR A 267 20.57 27.80 -4.85
N PRO A 268 21.38 28.75 -4.34
CA PRO A 268 21.99 28.62 -3.01
C PRO A 268 20.96 28.39 -1.90
N GLN A 269 19.81 29.08 -1.96
CA GLN A 269 18.72 28.89 -1.01
C GLN A 269 18.12 27.47 -1.08
N GLN A 270 17.95 26.93 -2.28
CA GLN A 270 17.48 25.57 -2.48
C GLN A 270 18.46 24.54 -1.90
N ARG A 271 19.77 24.75 -2.06
CA ARG A 271 20.79 23.88 -1.44
C ARG A 271 20.71 23.92 0.09
N ASN A 272 20.45 25.09 0.69
CA ASN A 272 20.24 25.18 2.14
C ASN A 272 19.02 24.39 2.61
N TYR A 273 17.90 24.42 1.87
CA TYR A 273 16.75 23.58 2.19
C TYR A 273 17.07 22.08 2.13
N LEU A 274 17.86 21.65 1.15
CA LEU A 274 18.30 20.25 1.05
C LEU A 274 19.17 19.85 2.25
N ALA A 275 20.10 20.71 2.67
CA ALA A 275 20.92 20.49 3.85
C ALA A 275 20.07 20.38 5.13
N ASP A 276 19.08 21.26 5.32
CA ASP A 276 18.16 21.19 6.46
C ASP A 276 17.35 19.89 6.44
N ILE A 277 16.77 19.51 5.29
CA ILE A 277 16.04 18.23 5.12
C ILE A 277 16.94 17.04 5.47
N ARG A 278 18.22 17.10 5.12
CA ARG A 278 19.18 16.03 5.43
C ARG A 278 19.48 15.97 6.92
N ILE A 279 19.89 17.08 7.51
CA ILE A 279 20.31 17.18 8.92
C ILE A 279 19.19 16.68 9.85
N TYR A 280 17.96 17.12 9.62
CA TYR A 280 16.85 16.79 10.51
C TYR A 280 16.17 15.45 10.21
N SER A 281 16.59 14.72 9.17
CA SER A 281 15.95 13.46 8.75
C SER A 281 16.04 12.34 9.79
N VAL A 282 17.12 12.33 10.59
CA VAL A 282 17.33 11.33 11.65
C VAL A 282 16.22 11.38 12.72
N PHE A 283 15.64 12.55 12.96
CA PHE A 283 14.62 12.73 13.98
C PHE A 283 13.32 12.04 13.61
N TYR A 284 12.77 12.29 12.41
CA TYR A 284 11.52 11.62 12.01
C TYR A 284 11.71 10.10 11.95
N LEU A 285 12.89 9.64 11.51
CA LEU A 285 13.20 8.22 11.42
C LEU A 285 13.16 7.59 12.82
N SER A 286 13.73 8.28 13.80
CA SER A 286 13.79 7.82 15.19
C SER A 286 12.43 7.76 15.89
N ALA A 287 11.45 8.54 15.44
CA ALA A 287 10.10 8.58 16.01
C ALA A 287 9.35 7.24 15.91
N TYR A 288 9.77 6.36 15.00
CA TYR A 288 9.19 5.03 14.86
C TYR A 288 9.70 4.02 15.90
N GLY A 289 10.74 4.38 16.66
CA GLY A 289 11.22 3.63 17.82
C GLY A 289 11.92 2.31 17.45
N TRP A 290 11.98 1.41 18.43
CA TRP A 290 12.70 0.14 18.28
C TRP A 290 12.15 -0.79 17.19
N PRO A 291 10.84 -0.81 16.83
CA PRO A 291 10.36 -1.70 15.78
C PRO A 291 10.97 -1.38 14.41
N LEU A 292 11.10 -0.09 14.07
CA LEU A 292 11.77 0.30 12.82
C LEU A 292 13.28 0.04 12.92
N TYR A 293 13.90 0.30 14.07
CA TYR A 293 15.31 -0.03 14.28
C TYR A 293 15.60 -1.52 14.09
N GLN A 294 14.72 -2.40 14.59
CA GLN A 294 14.80 -3.85 14.41
C GLN A 294 14.58 -4.28 12.96
N TYR A 295 13.70 -3.59 12.22
CA TYR A 295 13.51 -3.79 10.79
C TYR A 295 14.76 -3.41 9.98
N MET A 296 15.35 -2.25 10.27
CA MET A 296 16.55 -1.75 9.60
C MET A 296 17.80 -2.60 9.92
N HIS A 297 17.86 -3.16 11.13
CA HIS A 297 18.94 -4.06 11.57
C HIS A 297 18.43 -5.49 11.71
N CYS A 298 18.17 -6.12 10.57
CA CYS A 298 17.62 -7.48 10.49
C CYS A 298 18.29 -8.43 11.51
N CYS A 299 17.47 -9.05 12.36
CA CYS A 299 17.85 -9.98 13.45
C CYS A 299 18.78 -9.43 14.54
N THR A 300 19.29 -8.21 14.45
CA THR A 300 20.31 -7.68 15.38
C THR A 300 19.93 -6.35 16.04
N GLY A 301 18.81 -5.72 15.68
CA GLY A 301 18.39 -4.43 16.22
C GLY A 301 18.31 -4.36 17.74
N LEU A 302 17.53 -5.23 18.40
CA LEU A 302 17.44 -5.22 19.85
C LEU A 302 18.78 -5.51 20.55
N ILE A 303 19.61 -6.38 19.97
CA ILE A 303 20.96 -6.66 20.47
C ILE A 303 21.82 -5.41 20.37
N ARG A 304 21.78 -4.69 19.24
CA ARG A 304 22.50 -3.42 19.05
C ARG A 304 22.03 -2.34 20.01
N LEU A 305 20.73 -2.25 20.29
CA LEU A 305 20.20 -1.32 21.29
C LEU A 305 20.66 -1.68 22.70
N TYR A 306 20.65 -2.97 23.05
CA TYR A 306 21.19 -3.44 24.32
C TYR A 306 22.69 -3.19 24.46
N CYS A 307 23.48 -3.38 23.39
CA CYS A 307 24.90 -3.04 23.40
C CYS A 307 25.14 -1.52 23.51
N PHE A 308 24.21 -0.70 23.01
CA PHE A 308 24.29 0.76 23.10
C PHE A 308 23.96 1.26 24.51
N ASP A 309 22.92 0.73 25.13
CA ASP A 309 22.57 0.99 26.53
C ASP A 309 22.09 -0.31 27.22
N PRO A 310 22.99 -1.03 27.92
CA PRO A 310 22.64 -2.27 28.61
C PRO A 310 21.62 -2.09 29.74
N LEU A 311 21.47 -0.86 30.24
CA LEU A 311 20.59 -0.52 31.35
C LEU A 311 19.29 0.15 30.89
N MET A 312 19.00 0.16 29.58
CA MET A 312 17.85 0.87 29.01
C MET A 312 16.50 0.56 29.68
N CYS A 313 16.26 -0.64 30.19
CA CYS A 313 14.98 -0.97 30.84
C CYS A 313 15.04 -0.96 32.38
N CYS A 314 16.20 -0.62 32.95
CA CYS A 314 16.52 -0.85 34.36
C CYS A 314 16.94 0.42 35.12
N ARG A 315 17.09 1.56 34.44
CA ARG A 315 17.38 2.85 35.07
C ARG A 315 16.29 3.87 34.78
N GLU A 316 16.24 4.91 35.61
CA GLU A 316 15.49 6.11 35.26
C GLU A 316 16.28 6.92 34.23
N HIS A 317 15.54 7.50 33.29
CA HIS A 317 16.06 8.35 32.22
C HIS A 317 15.62 9.81 32.52
N PRO A 318 16.50 10.81 32.36
CA PRO A 318 16.19 12.22 32.57
C PRO A 318 15.16 12.70 31.52
N GLY A 319 14.40 13.73 31.89
CA GLY A 319 13.31 14.25 31.07
C GLY A 319 11.95 13.62 31.39
N SER A 320 10.91 14.05 30.68
CA SER A 320 9.54 13.58 30.91
C SER A 320 9.11 12.53 29.89
N HIS A 321 9.14 11.25 30.29
CA HIS A 321 8.73 10.14 29.44
C HIS A 321 7.33 9.62 29.83
N ARG A 322 6.36 9.66 28.91
CA ARG A 322 5.02 9.05 29.12
C ARG A 322 4.66 8.07 28.02
N GLY A 323 3.81 7.10 28.38
CA GLY A 323 3.27 6.09 27.46
C GLY A 323 4.25 4.99 27.06
N THR A 324 5.40 4.88 27.73
CA THR A 324 6.37 3.79 27.55
C THR A 324 6.22 2.73 28.65
N LYS A 325 6.38 1.45 28.28
CA LYS A 325 6.52 0.34 29.24
C LYS A 325 7.98 -0.13 29.39
N CYS A 326 8.79 0.14 28.38
CA CYS A 326 10.20 -0.16 28.30
C CYS A 326 10.88 0.94 27.49
N TYR A 327 12.03 1.45 27.91
CA TYR A 327 12.66 2.58 27.22
C TYR A 327 13.32 2.21 25.87
N CYS A 328 13.06 1.02 25.30
CA CYS A 328 13.55 0.63 23.97
C CYS A 328 13.29 1.69 22.88
N ASP A 329 12.14 2.38 22.91
CA ASP A 329 11.85 3.46 21.96
C ASP A 329 12.73 4.69 22.18
N LEU A 330 12.99 5.06 23.44
CA LEU A 330 13.94 6.12 23.79
C LEU A 330 15.37 5.73 23.41
N THR A 331 15.79 4.49 23.69
CA THR A 331 17.12 3.98 23.31
C THR A 331 17.30 3.97 21.80
N ALA A 332 16.26 3.59 21.05
CA ALA A 332 16.28 3.69 19.59
C ALA A 332 16.41 5.15 19.13
N LEU A 333 15.72 6.08 19.80
CA LEU A 333 15.87 7.52 19.55
C LEU A 333 17.33 7.94 19.73
N LEU A 334 17.93 7.67 20.89
CA LEU A 334 19.30 8.04 21.21
C LEU A 334 20.32 7.36 20.27
N ALA A 335 20.09 6.10 19.93
CA ALA A 335 20.98 5.34 19.04
C ALA A 335 20.96 5.87 17.59
N ILE A 336 19.80 6.32 17.10
CA ILE A 336 19.65 6.88 15.75
C ILE A 336 20.15 8.33 15.69
N THR A 337 19.69 9.20 16.60
CA THR A 337 19.99 10.64 16.54
C THR A 337 21.34 11.00 17.13
N ARG A 338 21.93 10.13 17.98
CA ARG A 338 23.15 10.40 18.75
C ARG A 338 23.05 11.60 19.69
N ILE A 339 21.83 12.03 20.02
CA ILE A 339 21.60 13.07 21.02
C ILE A 339 21.93 12.55 22.42
N HIS A 340 22.51 13.42 23.25
CA HIS A 340 22.70 13.14 24.66
C HIS A 340 21.36 13.05 25.39
N GLU A 341 21.24 12.09 26.29
CA GLU A 341 19.98 11.79 26.98
C GLU A 341 19.38 12.99 27.73
N ASP A 342 20.22 13.83 28.36
CA ASP A 342 19.80 15.06 29.05
C ASP A 342 19.14 16.09 28.14
N ASN A 343 19.37 16.01 26.83
CA ASN A 343 18.75 16.89 25.85
C ASN A 343 17.37 16.37 25.39
N VAL A 344 16.90 15.23 25.91
CA VAL A 344 15.54 14.74 25.67
C VAL A 344 14.61 15.33 26.72
N ILE A 345 13.78 16.29 26.31
CA ILE A 345 12.93 17.04 27.23
C ILE A 345 11.62 16.32 27.50
N LEU A 346 10.99 15.81 26.43
CA LEU A 346 9.65 15.23 26.48
C LEU A 346 9.52 14.09 25.48
N THR A 347 8.93 12.97 25.89
CA THR A 347 8.52 11.92 24.95
C THR A 347 7.12 11.41 25.28
N ARG A 348 6.28 11.24 24.24
CA ARG A 348 4.95 10.62 24.31
C ARG A 348 4.91 9.42 23.37
N TRP A 349 5.04 8.22 23.93
CA TRP A 349 5.04 6.95 23.17
C TRP A 349 3.65 6.29 23.05
N GLY A 350 2.63 6.88 23.67
CA GLY A 350 1.26 6.42 23.54
C GLY A 350 0.71 6.69 22.14
N ASN A 351 0.30 5.63 21.43
CA ASN A 351 -0.32 5.75 20.10
C ASN A 351 -1.83 5.50 20.16
N SER A 352 -2.67 6.53 20.03
CA SER A 352 -4.14 6.40 19.98
C SER A 352 -4.71 7.32 18.89
N PRO A 353 -5.96 7.09 18.40
CA PRO A 353 -6.57 7.94 17.38
C PRO A 353 -6.47 9.43 17.75
N PHE A 354 -6.02 10.25 16.79
CA PHE A 354 -5.76 11.69 16.95
C PHE A 354 -4.75 12.08 18.05
N ARG A 355 -4.01 11.12 18.62
CA ARG A 355 -2.97 11.35 19.62
C ARG A 355 -1.67 10.71 19.13
N PRO A 356 -0.97 11.36 18.19
CA PRO A 356 0.25 10.82 17.62
C PRO A 356 1.36 10.70 18.68
N VAL A 357 2.24 9.74 18.46
CA VAL A 357 3.53 9.68 19.17
C VAL A 357 4.36 10.88 18.77
N PHE A 358 4.97 11.55 19.75
CA PHE A 358 5.87 12.66 19.48
C PHE A 358 6.91 12.81 20.59
N PHE A 359 7.99 13.55 20.31
CA PHE A 359 8.99 13.91 21.29
C PHE A 359 9.56 15.30 21.05
N VAL A 360 10.19 15.86 22.08
CA VAL A 360 10.90 17.14 22.06
C VAL A 360 12.31 16.94 22.55
N VAL A 361 13.28 17.37 21.75
CA VAL A 361 14.71 17.29 22.04
C VAL A 361 15.39 18.62 21.76
N ILE A 362 16.53 18.87 22.40
CA ILE A 362 17.44 19.96 22.05
C ILE A 362 18.55 19.38 21.17
N ASP A 363 18.60 19.83 19.93
CA ASP A 363 19.74 19.57 19.06
C ASP A 363 20.76 20.70 19.21
N GLN A 364 21.82 20.41 19.96
CA GLN A 364 22.93 21.34 20.18
C GLN A 364 23.74 21.61 18.92
N SER A 365 23.71 20.71 17.92
CA SER A 365 24.47 20.91 16.69
C SER A 365 23.90 22.01 15.78
N THR A 366 22.60 22.28 15.92
CA THR A 366 21.87 23.27 15.12
C THR A 366 21.26 24.39 15.97
N ASP A 367 21.55 24.42 17.28
CA ASP A 367 20.94 25.32 18.27
C ASP A 367 19.41 25.38 18.15
N ALA A 368 18.78 24.20 18.11
CA ALA A 368 17.35 24.05 17.85
C ALA A 368 16.62 23.19 18.88
N VAL A 369 15.40 23.59 19.24
CA VAL A 369 14.42 22.70 19.85
C VAL A 369 13.65 22.00 18.74
N VAL A 370 13.72 20.68 18.72
CA VAL A 370 13.11 19.85 17.68
C VAL A 370 11.89 19.12 18.24
N VAL A 371 10.71 19.43 17.71
CA VAL A 371 9.45 18.74 17.98
C VAL A 371 9.20 17.75 16.86
N THR A 372 9.33 16.46 17.15
CA THR A 372 9.19 15.40 16.16
C THR A 372 7.91 14.61 16.35
N ILE A 373 7.11 14.51 15.29
CA ILE A 373 5.81 13.83 15.29
C ILE A 373 5.89 12.60 14.41
N ARG A 374 5.59 11.44 14.99
CA ARG A 374 5.61 10.16 14.30
C ARG A 374 4.46 10.06 13.29
N GLY A 375 4.74 9.50 12.13
CA GLY A 375 3.71 9.06 11.19
C GLY A 375 3.03 7.76 11.61
N THR A 376 2.11 7.29 10.77
CA THR A 376 1.51 5.96 10.95
C THR A 376 2.42 4.86 10.40
N MET A 377 2.44 3.71 11.06
CA MET A 377 3.07 2.48 10.53
C MET A 377 2.16 1.72 9.56
N SER A 378 0.88 2.08 9.49
CA SER A 378 -0.12 1.42 8.67
C SER A 378 -0.47 2.34 7.51
N PHE A 379 -0.11 1.92 6.29
CA PHE A 379 -0.54 2.61 5.07
C PHE A 379 -2.06 2.73 4.98
N ALA A 380 -2.76 1.75 5.55
CA ALA A 380 -4.20 1.77 5.61
C ALA A 380 -4.69 2.92 6.49
N ASP A 381 -4.07 3.17 7.66
CA ASP A 381 -4.38 4.32 8.52
C ASP A 381 -4.02 5.65 7.83
N CYS A 382 -3.01 5.65 6.96
CA CYS A 382 -2.66 6.82 6.16
C CYS A 382 -3.81 7.17 5.20
N ILE A 383 -4.38 6.16 4.54
CA ILE A 383 -5.55 6.30 3.67
C ILE A 383 -6.78 6.73 4.49
N THR A 384 -6.96 6.24 5.72
CA THR A 384 -8.07 6.67 6.58
C THR A 384 -8.01 8.13 6.96
N ASP A 385 -6.84 8.54 7.39
CA ASP A 385 -6.53 9.91 7.75
C ASP A 385 -6.47 10.85 6.55
N MET A 386 -6.88 10.45 5.35
CA MET A 386 -6.93 11.34 4.17
C MET A 386 -8.35 11.63 3.68
N VAL A 387 -9.38 10.97 4.24
CA VAL A 387 -10.79 11.13 3.80
C VAL A 387 -11.66 11.72 4.91
N VAL A 388 -11.09 12.58 5.76
CA VAL A 388 -11.87 13.35 6.72
C VAL A 388 -12.30 14.68 6.11
N ASN A 389 -13.52 15.10 6.42
CA ASN A 389 -14.04 16.40 6.00
C ASN A 389 -13.08 17.53 6.40
N PRO A 390 -12.78 18.45 5.48
CA PRO A 390 -11.99 19.64 5.80
C PRO A 390 -12.65 20.43 6.94
N VAL A 391 -11.84 20.90 7.88
CA VAL A 391 -12.28 21.72 9.02
C VAL A 391 -11.63 23.08 8.94
N LEU A 392 -12.32 24.11 9.42
CA LEU A 392 -11.75 25.46 9.50
C LEU A 392 -10.59 25.49 10.50
N LEU A 393 -9.57 26.27 10.18
CA LEU A 393 -8.45 26.58 11.06
C LEU A 393 -8.44 28.08 11.32
N GLU A 394 -8.46 28.48 12.59
CA GLU A 394 -8.37 29.89 12.97
C GLU A 394 -6.93 30.38 12.78
N VAL A 395 -6.77 31.43 11.96
CA VAL A 395 -5.48 32.08 11.68
C VAL A 395 -5.67 33.58 11.92
N PRO A 396 -5.55 34.04 13.19
CA PRO A 396 -5.96 35.39 13.59
C PRO A 396 -5.11 36.51 12.99
N ASP A 397 -3.87 36.20 12.63
CA ASP A 397 -2.87 37.13 12.10
C ASP A 397 -2.75 37.10 10.58
N ALA A 398 -3.49 36.23 9.90
CA ALA A 398 -3.46 36.19 8.45
C ALA A 398 -3.91 37.54 7.93
N GLU A 399 -2.96 38.31 7.38
CA GLU A 399 -3.26 39.43 6.50
C GLU A 399 -4.15 38.84 5.42
N ARG A 400 -5.44 39.15 5.50
CA ARG A 400 -6.39 38.69 4.50
C ARG A 400 -5.94 39.32 3.21
N GLU A 401 -5.31 38.51 2.34
CA GLU A 401 -5.15 38.89 0.95
C GLU A 401 -6.52 39.33 0.46
N ALA A 402 -6.56 40.34 -0.42
CA ALA A 402 -7.77 41.08 -0.77
C ALA A 402 -8.99 40.21 -1.16
N ASN A 403 -8.77 38.93 -1.47
CA ASN A 403 -9.76 37.95 -1.90
C ASN A 403 -9.90 36.71 -0.97
N THR A 404 -9.43 36.77 0.28
CA THR A 404 -9.53 35.63 1.23
C THR A 404 -10.46 35.93 2.40
N THR A 405 -11.27 34.95 2.78
CA THR A 405 -12.20 34.97 3.90
C THR A 405 -11.77 33.95 4.97
N PRO A 406 -12.23 34.07 6.23
CA PRO A 406 -12.00 33.04 7.25
C PRO A 406 -12.42 31.63 6.82
N ALA A 407 -13.39 31.50 5.90
CA ALA A 407 -13.87 30.21 5.38
C ALA A 407 -12.89 29.53 4.40
N ASP A 408 -11.87 30.26 3.94
CA ASP A 408 -10.82 29.77 3.04
C ASP A 408 -9.63 29.15 3.77
N TYR A 409 -9.55 29.33 5.10
CA TYR A 409 -8.54 28.71 5.95
C TYR A 409 -9.09 27.40 6.51
N TYR A 410 -8.77 26.28 5.83
CA TYR A 410 -9.22 24.96 6.24
C TYR A 410 -8.14 23.91 6.01
N VAL A 411 -8.17 22.87 6.85
CA VAL A 411 -7.16 21.81 6.87
C VAL A 411 -7.83 20.45 7.00
N HIS A 412 -7.04 19.38 6.88
CA HIS A 412 -7.50 18.04 7.17
C HIS A 412 -7.90 17.88 8.64
N GLY A 413 -9.16 17.50 8.89
CA GLY A 413 -9.74 17.47 10.25
C GLY A 413 -9.06 16.52 11.23
N GLY A 414 -8.66 15.32 10.78
CA GLY A 414 -7.95 14.37 11.62
C GLY A 414 -6.57 14.89 12.06
N MET A 415 -5.86 15.54 11.13
CA MET A 415 -4.51 16.06 11.39
C MET A 415 -4.57 17.32 12.28
N GLN A 416 -5.62 18.12 12.16
CA GLN A 416 -5.86 19.23 13.09
C GLN A 416 -6.04 18.75 14.52
N ARG A 417 -6.83 17.69 14.74
CA ARG A 417 -7.00 17.12 16.09
C ARG A 417 -5.68 16.61 16.65
N GLY A 418 -4.85 15.97 15.82
CA GLY A 418 -3.48 15.60 16.17
C GLY A 418 -2.62 16.81 16.57
N ALA A 419 -2.71 17.91 15.82
CA ALA A 419 -1.93 19.11 16.08
C ALA A 419 -2.37 19.80 17.38
N LEU A 420 -3.68 19.88 17.62
CA LEU A 420 -4.27 20.38 18.87
C LEU A 420 -3.81 19.56 20.08
N TYR A 421 -3.77 18.23 19.95
CA TYR A 421 -3.25 17.35 21.01
C TYR A 421 -1.78 17.65 21.34
N VAL A 422 -0.92 17.74 20.32
CA VAL A 422 0.50 18.03 20.53
C VAL A 422 0.68 19.43 21.13
N LEU A 423 -0.05 20.43 20.64
CA LEU A 423 -0.02 21.79 21.19
C LEU A 423 -0.42 21.83 22.67
N GLN A 424 -1.47 21.10 23.04
CA GLN A 424 -1.93 21.00 24.42
C GLN A 424 -0.86 20.35 25.31
N GLU A 425 -0.23 19.25 24.86
CA GLU A 425 0.83 18.60 25.63
C GLU A 425 2.08 19.48 25.77
N LEU A 426 2.45 20.27 24.76
CA LEU A 426 3.54 21.23 24.84
C LEU A 426 3.26 22.34 25.86
N ARG A 427 2.01 22.80 25.96
CA ARG A 427 1.56 23.77 26.98
C ARG A 427 1.58 23.15 28.38
N GLU A 428 0.90 22.02 28.57
CA GLU A 428 0.75 21.39 29.88
C GLU A 428 2.07 20.87 30.47
N SER A 429 3.04 20.53 29.62
CA SER A 429 4.39 20.15 30.07
C SER A 429 5.31 21.34 30.34
N GLY A 430 4.88 22.58 30.08
CA GLY A 430 5.69 23.79 30.19
C GLY A 430 6.75 23.96 29.09
N VAL A 431 6.84 23.03 28.13
CA VAL A 431 7.81 23.11 27.03
C VAL A 431 7.54 24.33 26.15
N LEU A 432 6.28 24.66 25.89
CA LEU A 432 5.93 25.85 25.10
C LEU A 432 6.38 27.13 25.82
N ASP A 433 6.17 27.25 27.12
CA ASP A 433 6.61 28.41 27.91
C ASP A 433 8.13 28.54 27.89
N ARG A 434 8.86 27.42 27.99
CA ARG A 434 10.31 27.40 27.85
C ARG A 434 10.78 27.90 26.49
N ILE A 435 10.09 27.48 25.42
CA ILE A 435 10.33 27.93 24.05
C ILE A 435 10.06 29.42 23.90
N LEU A 436 9.02 29.97 24.50
CA LEU A 436 8.60 31.37 24.31
C LEU A 436 9.33 32.36 25.21
N HIS A 437 9.64 31.97 26.46
CA HIS A 437 9.98 32.92 27.51
C HIS A 437 11.24 32.57 28.32
N GLU A 438 11.63 31.30 28.39
CA GLU A 438 12.71 30.84 29.28
C GLU A 438 13.96 30.39 28.49
N ASP A 439 14.59 29.30 28.93
CA ASP A 439 15.89 28.81 28.46
C ASP A 439 15.97 28.59 26.95
N PHE A 440 14.84 28.27 26.31
CA PHE A 440 14.79 27.93 24.88
C PHE A 440 14.40 29.12 23.99
N LYS A 441 14.19 30.31 24.57
CA LYS A 441 13.77 31.52 23.85
C LYS A 441 14.69 31.93 22.70
N LYS A 442 15.98 31.63 22.81
CA LYS A 442 16.99 31.98 21.79
C LYS A 442 17.23 30.88 20.76
N LEU A 443 16.71 29.67 20.98
CA LEU A 443 16.91 28.54 20.08
C LEU A 443 15.96 28.62 18.89
N ASN A 444 16.38 28.05 17.77
CA ASN A 444 15.47 27.80 16.66
C ASN A 444 14.41 26.78 17.07
N VAL A 445 13.24 26.80 16.43
CA VAL A 445 12.18 25.82 16.66
C VAL A 445 11.96 25.07 15.36
N VAL A 446 12.18 23.77 15.37
CA VAL A 446 11.94 22.91 14.22
C VAL A 446 10.85 21.91 14.56
N VAL A 447 9.73 22.01 13.87
CA VAL A 447 8.65 21.03 13.97
C VAL A 447 8.73 20.13 12.74
N LEU A 448 8.77 18.82 12.94
CA LEU A 448 8.91 17.89 11.83
C LEU A 448 8.13 16.62 12.04
N GLY A 449 7.87 15.92 10.94
CA GLY A 449 7.25 14.61 10.98
C GLY A 449 7.24 13.94 9.63
N HIS A 450 6.89 12.65 9.62
CA HIS A 450 6.76 11.84 8.42
C HIS A 450 5.31 11.45 8.17
N SER A 451 4.86 11.40 6.91
CA SER A 451 3.50 10.93 6.54
C SER A 451 2.43 11.73 7.29
N LEU A 452 1.50 11.06 8.00
CA LEU A 452 0.55 11.69 8.92
C LEU A 452 1.22 12.71 9.86
N GLY A 453 2.38 12.37 10.43
CA GLY A 453 3.12 13.23 11.34
C GLY A 453 3.61 14.51 10.66
N ALA A 454 3.91 14.49 9.35
CA ALA A 454 4.23 15.68 8.58
C ALA A 454 3.03 16.62 8.45
N GLY A 455 1.83 16.06 8.24
CA GLY A 455 0.60 16.82 8.20
C GLY A 455 0.28 17.48 9.54
N VAL A 456 0.40 16.72 10.64
CA VAL A 456 0.24 17.25 12.00
C VAL A 456 1.28 18.34 12.30
N ALA A 457 2.56 18.13 11.94
CA ALA A 457 3.64 19.09 12.13
C ALA A 457 3.38 20.40 11.38
N SER A 458 2.85 20.31 10.15
CA SER A 458 2.52 21.48 9.34
C SER A 458 1.41 22.30 9.96
N ILE A 459 0.31 21.66 10.40
CA ILE A 459 -0.80 22.36 11.05
C ILE A 459 -0.37 22.96 12.39
N LEU A 460 0.38 22.21 13.21
CA LEU A 460 0.94 22.71 14.46
C LEU A 460 1.81 23.96 14.22
N SER A 461 2.65 23.93 13.19
CA SER A 461 3.51 25.06 12.84
C SER A 461 2.70 26.28 12.40
N ILE A 462 1.63 26.09 11.62
CA ILE A 462 0.71 27.18 11.25
C ILE A 462 0.07 27.79 12.50
N MET A 463 -0.40 26.97 13.43
CA MET A 463 -1.01 27.44 14.67
C MET A 463 -0.02 28.22 15.54
N LEU A 464 1.21 27.71 15.68
CA LEU A 464 2.27 28.37 16.45
C LEU A 464 2.70 29.68 15.78
N TRP A 465 2.88 29.68 14.46
CA TRP A 465 3.24 30.87 13.70
C TRP A 465 2.17 31.98 13.79
N SER A 466 0.89 31.58 13.78
CA SER A 466 -0.23 32.51 13.80
C SER A 466 -0.50 33.11 15.18
N THR A 467 -0.32 32.32 16.23
CA THR A 467 -0.63 32.71 17.61
C THR A 467 0.55 33.31 18.35
N GLU A 468 1.79 32.96 17.98
CA GLU A 468 3.00 33.38 18.69
C GLU A 468 3.95 34.17 17.77
N PRO A 469 3.74 35.49 17.59
CA PRO A 469 4.58 36.32 16.72
C PRO A 469 6.08 36.28 17.04
N THR A 470 6.46 35.96 18.29
CA THR A 470 7.85 35.83 18.73
C THR A 470 8.57 34.60 18.14
N LEU A 471 7.83 33.66 17.55
CA LEU A 471 8.38 32.51 16.83
C LEU A 471 8.70 32.83 15.37
N ARG A 472 8.11 33.89 14.80
CA ARG A 472 8.35 34.28 13.42
C ARG A 472 9.83 34.58 13.21
N GLY A 473 10.43 33.96 12.19
CA GLY A 473 11.86 34.08 11.88
C GLY A 473 12.76 33.00 12.50
N ARG A 474 12.28 32.24 13.50
CA ARG A 474 13.03 31.09 14.08
C ARG A 474 12.28 29.76 14.05
N LEU A 475 10.98 29.77 13.74
CA LEU A 475 10.17 28.57 13.54
C LEU A 475 10.29 28.08 12.09
N ARG A 476 10.60 26.79 11.91
CA ARG A 476 10.57 26.08 10.63
C ARG A 476 9.86 24.74 10.76
N CYS A 477 9.16 24.34 9.72
CA CYS A 477 8.53 23.04 9.60
C CYS A 477 9.18 22.23 8.48
N ILE A 478 9.58 21.00 8.77
CA ILE A 478 10.10 20.05 7.76
C ILE A 478 9.14 18.87 7.66
N ALA A 479 8.40 18.80 6.57
CA ALA A 479 7.38 17.79 6.34
C ALA A 479 7.93 16.68 5.42
N TYR A 480 8.22 15.51 5.97
CA TYR A 480 8.69 14.35 5.20
C TYR A 480 7.49 13.55 4.68
N ALA A 481 7.36 13.42 3.36
CA ALA A 481 6.21 12.80 2.69
C ALA A 481 4.85 13.31 3.20
N PRO A 482 4.57 14.63 3.19
CA PRO A 482 3.30 15.18 3.67
C PRO A 482 2.14 14.65 2.83
N PRO A 483 0.96 14.39 3.43
CA PRO A 483 -0.23 14.00 2.68
C PRO A 483 -0.65 15.06 1.67
N GLY A 484 -1.13 14.63 0.49
CA GLY A 484 -1.59 15.54 -0.56
C GLY A 484 -2.85 16.32 -0.18
N GLY A 485 -3.73 15.73 0.63
CA GLY A 485 -4.95 16.35 1.12
C GLY A 485 -4.79 17.06 2.47
N LEU A 486 -3.86 18.01 2.58
CA LEU A 486 -3.49 18.62 3.87
C LEU A 486 -4.05 20.04 4.12
N LEU A 487 -3.72 21.01 3.26
CA LEU A 487 -3.96 22.45 3.45
C LEU A 487 -4.89 23.03 2.38
N SER A 488 -5.70 24.04 2.74
CA SER A 488 -6.40 24.85 1.74
C SER A 488 -5.42 25.69 0.91
N PRO A 489 -5.81 26.15 -0.30
CA PRO A 489 -4.98 27.05 -1.11
C PRO A 489 -4.48 28.28 -0.34
N ALA A 490 -5.32 28.89 0.50
CA ALA A 490 -4.93 30.04 1.32
C ALA A 490 -3.84 29.68 2.35
N LEU A 491 -3.94 28.49 2.96
CA LEU A 491 -2.92 28.01 3.90
C LEU A 491 -1.63 27.56 3.23
N VAL A 492 -1.70 27.05 1.99
CA VAL A 492 -0.51 26.78 1.18
C VAL A 492 0.30 28.06 0.97
N ALA A 493 -0.35 29.14 0.54
CA ALA A 493 0.31 30.44 0.35
C ALA A 493 0.82 31.04 1.67
N TYR A 494 -0.01 31.02 2.72
CA TYR A 494 0.35 31.55 4.04
C TYR A 494 1.59 30.85 4.64
N SER A 495 1.71 29.53 4.43
CA SER A 495 2.74 28.70 5.07
C SER A 495 4.02 28.52 4.26
N GLU A 496 4.08 29.03 3.02
CA GLU A 496 5.24 28.92 2.11
C GLU A 496 6.57 29.37 2.74
N ARG A 497 6.50 30.34 3.66
CA ARG A 497 7.67 31.01 4.25
C ARG A 497 8.41 30.15 5.27
N PHE A 498 7.72 29.17 5.87
CA PHE A 498 8.22 28.43 7.02
C PHE A 498 7.99 26.92 6.94
N ILE A 499 7.27 26.42 5.93
CA ILE A 499 7.08 24.98 5.71
C ILE A 499 7.77 24.55 4.43
N VAL A 500 8.69 23.60 4.56
CA VAL A 500 9.27 22.86 3.44
C VAL A 500 8.89 21.38 3.55
N GLY A 501 8.44 20.78 2.46
CA GLY A 501 8.18 19.36 2.39
C GLY A 501 9.16 18.63 1.47
N CYS A 502 9.26 17.31 1.61
CA CYS A 502 9.99 16.48 0.64
C CYS A 502 9.30 15.14 0.39
N LEU A 503 9.57 14.52 -0.76
CA LEU A 503 9.05 13.21 -1.13
C LEU A 503 10.01 12.49 -2.08
N VAL A 504 9.85 11.17 -2.22
CA VAL A 504 10.69 10.37 -3.12
C VAL A 504 9.87 9.63 -4.18
N GLY A 505 10.42 9.56 -5.40
CA GLY A 505 9.95 8.66 -6.43
C GLY A 505 8.47 8.82 -6.76
N ASN A 506 7.72 7.71 -6.71
CA ASN A 506 6.29 7.70 -6.97
C ASN A 506 5.49 7.62 -5.67
N ASP A 507 6.00 8.14 -4.56
CA ASP A 507 5.28 8.11 -3.28
C ASP A 507 3.83 8.57 -3.47
N ILE A 508 2.92 7.69 -3.07
CA ILE A 508 1.48 7.87 -3.22
C ILE A 508 0.92 8.88 -2.22
N VAL A 509 1.47 8.99 -1.01
CA VAL A 509 0.85 9.77 0.09
C VAL A 509 0.82 11.26 -0.20
N PRO A 510 1.89 11.91 -0.71
CA PRO A 510 1.82 13.28 -1.17
C PRO A 510 0.87 13.53 -2.33
N ARG A 511 0.41 12.46 -3.00
CA ARG A 511 -0.50 12.52 -4.14
C ARG A 511 -1.93 12.17 -3.79
N LEU A 512 -2.19 11.73 -2.56
CA LEU A 512 -3.50 11.33 -2.11
C LEU A 512 -4.25 12.52 -1.52
N ALA A 513 -5.39 12.81 -2.11
CA ALA A 513 -6.42 13.72 -1.64
C ALA A 513 -7.78 13.16 -2.11
N THR A 514 -8.88 13.63 -1.53
CA THR A 514 -10.23 13.15 -1.91
C THR A 514 -10.49 13.21 -3.41
N HIS A 515 -10.07 14.30 -4.07
CA HIS A 515 -10.27 14.50 -5.51
C HIS A 515 -9.33 13.62 -6.36
N THR A 516 -8.04 13.46 -6.00
CA THR A 516 -7.12 12.59 -6.76
C THR A 516 -7.49 11.13 -6.63
N LEU A 517 -8.05 10.73 -5.49
CA LEU A 517 -8.63 9.41 -5.26
C LEU A 517 -9.86 9.16 -6.14
N ALA A 518 -10.75 10.15 -6.26
CA ALA A 518 -11.89 10.07 -7.16
C ALA A 518 -11.45 9.94 -8.63
N GLU A 519 -10.47 10.74 -9.07
CA GLU A 519 -9.90 10.66 -10.42
C GLU A 519 -9.21 9.31 -10.69
N LEU A 520 -8.47 8.79 -9.71
CA LEU A 520 -7.85 7.46 -9.79
C LEU A 520 -8.91 6.38 -9.98
N ARG A 521 -10.01 6.45 -9.23
CA ARG A 521 -11.13 5.51 -9.36
C ARG A 521 -11.77 5.58 -10.74
N GLU A 522 -12.07 6.78 -11.24
CA GLU A 522 -12.64 6.92 -12.58
C GLU A 522 -11.67 6.37 -13.64
N SER A 523 -10.36 6.66 -13.50
CA SER A 523 -9.32 6.09 -14.38
C SER A 523 -9.29 4.56 -14.32
N ILE A 524 -9.36 3.95 -13.14
CA ILE A 524 -9.43 2.50 -12.96
C ILE A 524 -10.63 1.92 -13.71
N LEU A 525 -11.80 2.53 -13.56
CA LEU A 525 -13.02 2.05 -14.20
C LEU A 525 -13.00 2.21 -15.72
N ASP A 526 -12.47 3.33 -16.23
CA ASP A 526 -12.38 3.57 -17.66
C ASP A 526 -11.37 2.62 -18.32
N GLU A 527 -10.23 2.36 -17.69
CA GLU A 527 -9.28 1.36 -18.19
C GLU A 527 -9.86 -0.06 -18.18
N LEU A 528 -10.58 -0.44 -17.12
CA LEU A 528 -11.28 -1.73 -17.05
C LEU A 528 -12.41 -1.84 -18.09
N MET A 529 -13.06 -0.74 -18.44
CA MET A 529 -14.09 -0.70 -19.48
C MET A 529 -13.49 -0.84 -20.87
N ASN A 530 -12.31 -0.25 -21.10
CA ASN A 530 -11.66 -0.19 -22.40
C ASN A 530 -10.82 -1.44 -22.70
N THR A 531 -10.36 -2.18 -21.69
CA THR A 531 -9.58 -3.40 -21.91
C THR A 531 -10.38 -4.50 -22.62
N SER A 532 -9.71 -5.23 -23.51
CA SER A 532 -10.20 -6.47 -24.13
C SER A 532 -9.64 -7.73 -23.48
N ARG A 533 -8.68 -7.58 -22.56
CA ARG A 533 -7.97 -8.71 -21.91
C ARG A 533 -8.70 -9.18 -20.65
N SER A 534 -8.61 -10.47 -20.36
CA SER A 534 -9.08 -11.05 -19.09
C SER A 534 -8.15 -10.67 -17.93
N LYS A 535 -8.66 -10.64 -16.69
CA LYS A 535 -7.85 -10.36 -15.49
C LYS A 535 -6.66 -11.30 -15.36
N PHE A 536 -6.87 -12.59 -15.63
CA PHE A 536 -5.79 -13.59 -15.63
C PHE A 536 -4.66 -13.21 -16.60
N SER A 537 -4.99 -12.82 -17.83
CA SER A 537 -4.00 -12.35 -18.81
C SER A 537 -3.25 -11.10 -18.32
N LEU A 538 -3.95 -10.18 -17.64
CA LEU A 538 -3.31 -8.98 -17.08
C LEU A 538 -2.29 -9.33 -15.99
N PHE A 539 -2.65 -10.22 -15.06
CA PHE A 539 -1.76 -10.63 -13.97
C PHE A 539 -0.59 -11.49 -14.45
N MET A 540 -0.80 -12.42 -15.38
CA MET A 540 0.29 -13.23 -15.94
C MET A 540 1.31 -12.40 -16.72
N ASN A 541 0.85 -11.38 -17.46
CA ASN A 541 1.75 -10.48 -18.18
C ASN A 541 2.57 -9.56 -17.26
N CYS A 542 2.25 -9.46 -15.97
CA CYS A 542 3.13 -8.77 -15.02
C CYS A 542 4.35 -9.61 -14.64
N LEU A 543 4.29 -10.94 -14.77
CA LEU A 543 5.41 -11.85 -14.49
C LEU A 543 6.40 -11.91 -15.67
N SER A 544 5.94 -11.62 -16.89
CA SER A 544 6.76 -11.59 -18.09
C SER A 544 7.29 -10.18 -18.35
N SER A 545 8.60 -9.99 -18.20
CA SER A 545 9.30 -8.72 -18.41
C SER A 545 8.95 -8.07 -19.77
N ASP A 546 8.21 -6.95 -19.72
CA ASP A 546 8.18 -5.78 -20.62
C ASP A 546 8.24 -5.96 -22.16
N ARG A 547 8.16 -7.18 -22.68
CA ARG A 547 8.17 -7.47 -24.11
C ARG A 547 6.73 -7.64 -24.61
N GLU A 548 6.40 -6.74 -25.54
CA GLU A 548 5.28 -6.80 -26.48
C GLU A 548 3.87 -6.61 -25.92
N ILE A 549 3.44 -5.35 -25.86
CA ILE A 549 2.05 -4.99 -26.18
C ILE A 549 2.06 -3.68 -26.99
N GLU A 550 2.45 -3.80 -28.26
CA GLU A 550 1.84 -2.99 -29.32
C GLU A 550 0.40 -3.52 -29.56
N SER A 551 -0.46 -2.67 -30.12
CA SER A 551 -1.91 -2.86 -30.30
C SER A 551 -2.81 -2.62 -29.06
N LEU A 552 -2.77 -1.38 -28.53
CA LEU A 552 -4.02 -0.72 -28.13
C LEU A 552 -4.58 0.05 -29.35
N SER A 553 -4.87 -0.67 -30.42
CA SER A 553 -5.46 -0.14 -31.66
C SER A 553 -6.29 -1.17 -32.41
N SER A 554 -6.84 -2.17 -31.71
CA SER A 554 -8.03 -2.84 -32.21
C SER A 554 -9.21 -1.93 -31.87
N SER A 555 -9.96 -1.50 -32.87
CA SER A 555 -11.27 -0.85 -32.70
C SER A 555 -12.08 -1.62 -31.66
N VAL A 556 -12.13 -1.07 -30.45
CA VAL A 556 -12.91 -1.69 -29.37
C VAL A 556 -14.35 -1.55 -29.82
N SER A 557 -14.96 -2.64 -30.29
CA SER A 557 -16.39 -2.69 -30.49
C SER A 557 -17.01 -2.50 -29.11
N PHE A 558 -17.41 -1.26 -28.84
CA PHE A 558 -18.00 -0.86 -27.59
C PHE A 558 -19.34 -1.59 -27.46
N SER A 559 -19.31 -2.74 -26.80
CA SER A 559 -20.51 -3.53 -26.54
C SER A 559 -21.42 -2.73 -25.62
N SER A 560 -22.71 -2.61 -25.97
CA SER A 560 -23.75 -1.96 -25.16
C SER A 560 -23.68 -2.36 -23.67
N GLU A 561 -23.36 -3.63 -23.37
CA GLU A 561 -23.14 -4.17 -22.01
C GLU A 561 -22.14 -3.33 -21.19
N ARG A 562 -21.02 -2.90 -21.78
CA ARG A 562 -19.96 -2.12 -21.08
C ARG A 562 -20.50 -0.77 -20.63
N PHE A 563 -21.17 -0.06 -21.53
CA PHE A 563 -21.75 1.25 -21.24
C PHE A 563 -22.88 1.14 -20.21
N THR A 564 -23.76 0.15 -20.34
CA THR A 564 -24.83 -0.06 -19.35
C THR A 564 -24.27 -0.34 -17.97
N LEU A 565 -23.21 -1.16 -17.86
CA LEU A 565 -22.57 -1.44 -16.58
C LEU A 565 -21.88 -0.20 -16.01
N ARG A 566 -21.19 0.59 -16.85
CA ARG A 566 -20.53 1.84 -16.43
C ARG A 566 -21.53 2.90 -15.97
N ALA A 567 -22.66 3.05 -16.68
CA ALA A 567 -23.75 3.93 -16.30
C ALA A 567 -24.39 3.51 -14.97
N LYS A 568 -24.57 2.19 -14.73
CA LYS A 568 -25.04 1.67 -13.44
C LYS A 568 -24.10 2.02 -12.29
N PHE A 569 -22.78 1.99 -12.52
CA PHE A 569 -21.84 2.47 -11.52
C PHE A 569 -22.05 3.96 -11.27
N ARG A 570 -21.95 4.82 -12.29
CA ARG A 570 -22.10 6.29 -12.12
C ARG A 570 -23.40 6.70 -11.42
N ASN A 571 -24.50 5.97 -11.62
CA ASN A 571 -25.79 6.27 -11.01
C ASN A 571 -25.99 5.63 -9.61
N SER A 572 -24.95 5.08 -8.97
CA SER A 572 -25.07 4.52 -7.63
C SER A 572 -25.30 5.61 -6.56
N PRO A 573 -26.23 5.38 -5.61
CA PRO A 573 -26.67 6.38 -4.64
C PRO A 573 -25.58 6.79 -3.64
N CYS A 574 -24.52 6.00 -3.53
CA CYS A 574 -23.41 6.22 -2.60
C CYS A 574 -22.35 7.21 -3.14
N THR A 575 -22.57 7.78 -4.33
CA THR A 575 -21.72 8.83 -4.89
C THR A 575 -22.08 10.16 -4.24
N SER A 576 -21.30 10.63 -3.24
CA SER A 576 -21.52 11.97 -2.68
C SER A 576 -21.24 13.01 -3.75
N LEU A 577 -22.30 13.67 -4.22
CA LEU A 577 -22.31 14.68 -5.29
C LEU A 577 -21.76 16.06 -4.87
N MET A 578 -21.27 16.21 -3.64
CA MET A 578 -20.63 17.47 -3.23
C MET A 578 -19.14 17.40 -3.51
N GLU A 579 -18.68 18.29 -4.39
CA GLU A 579 -17.28 18.54 -4.66
C GLU A 579 -16.62 19.01 -3.35
N SER A 580 -15.98 18.08 -2.63
CA SER A 580 -15.33 18.39 -1.36
C SER A 580 -14.26 19.46 -1.60
N LYS A 581 -14.19 20.48 -0.73
CA LYS A 581 -13.14 21.52 -0.79
C LYS A 581 -11.76 20.87 -1.01
N LYS A 582 -11.03 21.34 -2.03
CA LYS A 582 -9.73 20.76 -2.42
C LYS A 582 -8.66 21.12 -1.39
N LEU A 583 -7.89 20.11 -1.01
CA LEU A 583 -6.74 20.23 -0.13
C LEU A 583 -5.46 19.87 -0.89
N TYR A 584 -4.35 20.48 -0.49
CA TYR A 584 -3.06 20.45 -1.17
C TYR A 584 -1.92 20.17 -0.17
N PRO A 585 -0.79 19.61 -0.61
CA PRO A 585 0.42 19.57 0.20
C PRO A 585 1.04 20.98 0.34
N PRO A 586 2.08 21.16 1.19
CA PRO A 586 2.77 22.44 1.36
C PRO A 586 3.30 23.04 0.06
N ALA A 587 3.45 24.37 0.01
CA ALA A 587 3.87 25.12 -1.19
C ALA A 587 5.21 24.66 -1.76
N THR A 588 6.22 24.51 -0.90
CA THR A 588 7.58 24.13 -1.31
C THR A 588 7.77 22.63 -1.08
N LEU A 589 7.89 21.85 -2.16
CA LEU A 589 8.18 20.42 -2.10
C LEU A 589 9.47 20.07 -2.81
N VAL A 590 10.38 19.38 -2.12
CA VAL A 590 11.54 18.74 -2.74
C VAL A 590 11.16 17.32 -3.17
N HIS A 591 11.04 17.10 -4.48
CA HIS A 591 10.78 15.79 -5.06
C HIS A 591 12.09 15.12 -5.49
N TYR A 592 12.51 14.09 -4.80
CA TYR A 592 13.63 13.24 -5.22
C TYR A 592 13.17 12.32 -6.37
N CYS A 593 13.47 12.72 -7.60
CA CYS A 593 13.12 12.00 -8.82
C CYS A 593 14.20 10.99 -9.19
N LYS A 594 13.83 9.75 -9.49
CA LYS A 594 14.77 8.73 -9.98
C LYS A 594 15.20 9.06 -11.40
N ALA A 595 16.45 9.48 -11.60
CA ALA A 595 16.98 9.84 -12.91
C ALA A 595 17.48 8.61 -13.67
N VAL A 596 18.30 7.78 -13.02
CA VAL A 596 18.90 6.58 -13.61
C VAL A 596 18.94 5.41 -12.64
N VAL A 597 18.98 4.20 -13.19
CA VAL A 597 19.24 2.94 -12.48
C VAL A 597 20.53 2.36 -13.02
N ARG A 598 21.51 2.17 -12.14
CA ARG A 598 22.87 1.75 -12.46
C ARG A 598 23.07 0.30 -12.09
N GLU A 599 23.90 -0.38 -12.86
CA GLU A 599 24.32 -1.74 -12.52
C GLU A 599 25.12 -1.74 -11.21
N PRO A 600 24.94 -2.78 -10.37
CA PRO A 600 25.69 -2.90 -9.11
C PRO A 600 27.19 -2.92 -9.38
N GLN A 601 27.94 -2.10 -8.62
CA GLN A 601 29.40 -1.92 -8.79
C GLN A 601 30.18 -3.23 -8.63
N TYR A 602 29.72 -4.09 -7.71
CA TYR A 602 30.25 -5.42 -7.52
C TYR A 602 29.08 -6.40 -7.52
N CYS A 603 28.99 -7.23 -8.55
CA CYS A 603 28.09 -8.36 -8.53
C CYS A 603 28.89 -9.65 -8.61
N CYS A 604 28.91 -10.41 -7.51
CA CYS A 604 29.59 -11.70 -7.45
C CYS A 604 28.97 -12.75 -8.40
N CYS A 605 27.86 -12.42 -9.05
CA CYS A 605 27.17 -13.27 -10.01
C CYS A 605 27.46 -12.84 -11.45
N SER A 606 28.71 -12.93 -11.91
CA SER A 606 28.97 -12.80 -13.35
C SER A 606 28.28 -13.96 -14.09
N GLY A 607 27.25 -13.65 -14.88
CA GLY A 607 26.59 -14.60 -15.78
C GLY A 607 25.22 -15.15 -15.35
N ASN A 608 24.73 -14.89 -14.14
CA ASN A 608 23.44 -15.46 -13.69
C ASN A 608 22.35 -14.37 -13.57
N ARG A 609 21.32 -14.44 -14.43
CA ARG A 609 20.22 -13.45 -14.51
C ARG A 609 19.36 -13.34 -13.22
N SER A 610 19.56 -14.22 -12.24
CA SER A 610 18.79 -14.23 -10.99
C SER A 610 19.53 -13.64 -9.79
N CYS A 611 20.63 -12.91 -9.99
CA CYS A 611 21.38 -12.41 -8.86
C CYS A 611 20.62 -11.32 -8.09
N SER A 612 20.58 -11.45 -6.76
CA SER A 612 19.95 -10.49 -5.84
C SER A 612 20.76 -9.19 -5.65
N CYS A 613 21.82 -8.95 -6.45
CA CYS A 613 22.56 -7.69 -6.42
C CYS A 613 21.58 -6.55 -6.67
N ARG A 614 21.37 -5.68 -5.66
CA ARG A 614 20.46 -4.55 -5.79
C ARG A 614 21.06 -3.55 -6.77
N HIS A 615 20.31 -3.24 -7.82
CA HIS A 615 20.64 -2.15 -8.71
C HIS A 615 20.66 -0.85 -7.91
N GLU A 616 21.60 0.02 -8.25
CA GLU A 616 21.76 1.31 -7.60
C GLU A 616 20.83 2.32 -8.28
N GLU A 617 20.04 3.04 -7.48
CA GLU A 617 19.07 4.02 -7.99
C GLU A 617 19.58 5.42 -7.65
N VAL A 618 19.76 6.26 -8.66
CA VAL A 618 20.19 7.65 -8.47
C VAL A 618 18.99 8.56 -8.52
N PHE A 619 18.80 9.30 -7.43
CA PHE A 619 17.73 10.27 -7.27
C PHE A 619 18.31 11.69 -7.32
N VAL A 620 17.63 12.57 -8.03
CA VAL A 620 18.00 13.98 -8.19
C VAL A 620 16.87 14.82 -7.58
N PRO A 621 17.19 15.77 -6.67
CA PRO A 621 16.20 16.65 -6.08
C PRO A 621 15.69 17.67 -7.12
N VAL A 622 14.37 17.87 -7.16
CA VAL A 622 13.73 18.96 -7.90
C VAL A 622 12.69 19.64 -7.02
N PHE A 623 12.58 20.97 -7.11
CA PHE A 623 11.53 21.71 -6.43
C PHE A 623 10.25 21.62 -7.25
N ALA A 624 9.24 20.98 -6.68
CA ALA A 624 7.95 20.72 -7.28
C ALA A 624 6.87 21.62 -6.68
N SER A 625 5.84 21.91 -7.47
CA SER A 625 4.66 22.65 -7.00
C SER A 625 3.64 21.70 -6.38
N PRO A 626 2.72 22.20 -5.52
CA PRO A 626 1.63 21.38 -4.99
C PRO A 626 0.74 20.79 -6.09
N LYS A 627 0.63 21.50 -7.23
CA LYS A 627 -0.14 21.08 -8.41
C LYS A 627 0.44 19.81 -9.05
N ASP A 628 1.77 19.67 -9.03
CA ASP A 628 2.48 18.50 -9.59
C ASP A 628 2.19 17.21 -8.79
N MET A 629 1.62 17.34 -7.60
CA MET A 629 1.22 16.23 -6.73
C MET A 629 -0.28 15.93 -6.81
N GLN A 630 -1.08 16.69 -7.56
CA GLN A 630 -2.54 16.49 -7.64
C GLN A 630 -2.95 15.35 -8.58
N TYR A 631 -2.13 14.29 -8.69
CA TYR A 631 -2.49 13.07 -9.41
C TYR A 631 -1.71 11.87 -8.89
N VAL A 632 -2.38 10.72 -8.80
CA VAL A 632 -1.77 9.47 -8.35
C VAL A 632 -0.98 8.81 -9.48
N VAL A 633 0.31 8.53 -9.22
CA VAL A 633 1.15 7.72 -10.10
C VAL A 633 1.07 6.27 -9.67
N CYS A 634 0.33 5.46 -10.44
CA CYS A 634 0.29 4.03 -10.23
C CYS A 634 1.66 3.44 -10.61
N SER A 635 2.37 2.90 -9.63
CA SER A 635 3.69 2.30 -9.82
C SER A 635 3.92 1.22 -8.78
N ALA A 636 4.70 0.20 -9.14
CA ALA A 636 5.11 -0.84 -8.19
C ALA A 636 5.91 -0.26 -7.00
N SER A 637 6.54 0.92 -7.16
CA SER A 637 7.30 1.56 -6.08
C SER A 637 6.45 2.48 -5.20
N MET A 638 5.20 2.79 -5.55
CA MET A 638 4.44 3.89 -4.92
C MET A 638 4.26 3.76 -3.40
N LEU A 639 4.14 2.53 -2.89
CA LEU A 639 4.06 2.23 -1.47
C LEU A 639 5.44 2.14 -0.82
N LYS A 640 6.41 1.53 -1.52
CA LYS A 640 7.78 1.38 -1.04
C LYS A 640 8.46 2.74 -0.86
N ASP A 641 8.23 3.65 -1.80
CA ASP A 641 8.77 5.00 -1.80
C ASP A 641 8.25 5.81 -0.59
N HIS A 642 7.10 5.44 -0.01
CA HIS A 642 6.58 6.07 1.22
C HIS A 642 7.24 5.57 2.52
N LEU A 643 8.06 4.52 2.49
CA LEU A 643 8.63 3.98 3.73
C LEU A 643 9.64 4.97 4.34
N PRO A 644 9.65 5.16 5.68
CA PRO A 644 10.48 6.18 6.32
C PRO A 644 11.98 5.92 6.13
N ASP A 645 12.41 4.67 6.19
CA ASP A 645 13.79 4.24 5.92
C ASP A 645 14.18 4.47 4.46
N ARG A 646 13.23 4.26 3.53
CA ARG A 646 13.46 4.47 2.11
C ARG A 646 13.67 5.95 1.78
N LEU A 647 12.84 6.83 2.31
CA LEU A 647 13.01 8.28 2.14
C LEU A 647 14.34 8.74 2.76
N PHE A 648 14.67 8.24 3.95
CA PHE A 648 15.91 8.57 4.66
C PHE A 648 17.14 8.19 3.84
N ASP A 649 17.18 6.94 3.34
CA ASP A 649 18.24 6.42 2.50
C ASP A 649 18.46 7.26 1.25
N VAL A 650 17.38 7.75 0.64
CA VAL A 650 17.45 8.55 -0.59
C VAL A 650 17.95 9.96 -0.29
N ILE A 651 17.52 10.57 0.80
CA ILE A 651 18.01 11.88 1.24
C ILE A 651 19.52 11.83 1.49
N GLU A 652 19.99 10.90 2.34
CA GLU A 652 21.43 10.75 2.65
C GLU A 652 22.26 10.51 1.38
N LYS A 653 21.80 9.61 0.52
CA LYS A 653 22.51 9.26 -0.72
C LYS A 653 22.48 10.38 -1.76
N ALA A 654 21.43 11.20 -1.81
CA ALA A 654 21.36 12.33 -2.73
C ALA A 654 22.28 13.46 -2.24
N ASP A 655 22.32 13.74 -0.94
CA ASP A 655 23.19 14.75 -0.34
C ASP A 655 24.67 14.45 -0.57
N VAL A 656 25.11 13.21 -0.30
CA VAL A 656 26.50 12.79 -0.55
C VAL A 656 26.87 12.96 -2.03
N ARG A 657 25.99 12.57 -2.96
CA ARG A 657 26.26 12.72 -4.39
C ARG A 657 26.25 14.16 -4.86
N LEU A 658 25.41 15.00 -4.27
CA LEU A 658 25.37 16.43 -4.56
C LEU A 658 26.67 17.11 -4.12
N ASN A 659 27.15 16.78 -2.91
CA ASN A 659 28.39 17.35 -2.36
C ASN A 659 29.65 16.86 -3.09
N ASN A 660 29.61 15.65 -3.65
CA ASN A 660 30.69 15.12 -4.49
C ASN A 660 30.65 15.61 -5.95
N GLY A 661 29.65 16.39 -6.36
CA GLY A 661 29.47 16.84 -7.75
C GLY A 661 28.93 15.76 -8.72
N GLU A 662 28.66 14.53 -8.26
CA GLU A 662 28.13 13.45 -9.11
C GLU A 662 26.77 13.81 -9.72
N LEU A 663 25.98 14.62 -9.02
CA LEU A 663 24.67 15.05 -9.53
C LEU A 663 24.73 16.20 -10.55
N ASP A 664 25.87 16.88 -10.70
CA ASP A 664 25.97 18.09 -11.54
C ASP A 664 25.66 17.81 -13.01
N ARG A 665 25.99 16.60 -13.48
CA ARG A 665 25.67 16.13 -14.85
C ARG A 665 24.17 16.06 -15.16
N PHE A 666 23.29 16.04 -14.15
CA PHE A 666 21.84 15.99 -14.36
C PHE A 666 21.23 17.38 -14.51
N PHE A 667 21.91 18.44 -14.05
CA PHE A 667 21.43 19.81 -14.10
C PHE A 667 21.78 20.49 -15.43
N SER A 668 20.90 21.38 -15.92
CA SER A 668 21.05 22.12 -17.18
C SER A 668 20.77 23.61 -16.97
N GLU A 669 21.54 24.48 -17.63
CA GLU A 669 21.44 25.96 -17.56
C GLU A 669 20.21 26.55 -18.27
N THR A 670 19.57 25.81 -19.17
CA THR A 670 18.43 26.33 -19.93
C THR A 670 17.21 26.57 -19.02
N GLU A 671 16.94 27.83 -18.70
CA GLU A 671 15.76 28.34 -17.97
C GLU A 671 14.43 28.18 -18.75
N ASP A 672 14.45 27.71 -19.99
CA ASP A 672 13.26 27.55 -20.83
C ASP A 672 12.49 26.24 -20.59
N VAL A 673 11.97 26.01 -19.38
CA VAL A 673 10.75 25.18 -19.21
C VAL A 673 9.97 25.65 -17.98
N GLY A 674 9.41 26.86 -18.06
CA GLY A 674 8.03 27.09 -17.63
C GLY A 674 7.11 26.24 -18.50
N GLY A 675 7.21 24.92 -18.36
CA GLY A 675 6.32 23.98 -19.01
C GLY A 675 4.98 24.18 -18.37
N ASN A 676 4.17 25.01 -19.02
CA ASN A 676 2.75 25.12 -18.80
C ASN A 676 2.23 23.70 -18.49
N TRP A 677 1.86 23.44 -17.24
CA TRP A 677 0.91 22.38 -16.90
C TRP A 677 -0.46 22.81 -17.40
N GLY A 678 -0.50 23.19 -18.68
CA GLY A 678 -1.68 23.53 -19.44
C GLY A 678 -2.46 22.24 -19.62
N ASP A 679 -3.48 22.10 -18.80
CA ASP A 679 -4.83 21.94 -19.33
C ASP A 679 -4.98 20.79 -20.34
N TYR A 680 -4.81 19.55 -19.88
CA TYR A 680 -5.28 18.38 -20.63
C TYR A 680 -5.81 17.32 -19.67
N GLY A 681 -7.14 17.30 -19.55
CA GLY A 681 -7.89 16.33 -18.75
C GLY A 681 -9.36 16.68 -18.54
N GLY A 682 -9.82 17.87 -18.94
CA GLY A 682 -11.24 18.15 -19.12
C GLY A 682 -11.71 17.58 -20.46
N ILE A 683 -12.19 16.34 -20.47
CA ILE A 683 -13.12 15.92 -21.51
C ILE A 683 -14.36 16.78 -21.29
N ALA A 684 -14.50 17.83 -22.07
CA ALA A 684 -15.77 18.50 -22.26
C ALA A 684 -16.77 17.41 -22.69
N CYS A 685 -17.69 17.08 -21.80
CA CYS A 685 -18.94 16.45 -22.20
C CYS A 685 -19.69 17.49 -23.04
N GLU A 686 -19.55 17.40 -24.35
CA GLU A 686 -20.68 17.57 -25.27
C GLU A 686 -21.38 16.23 -25.48
#